data_AF-A0A2U1NTJ6-F1
#
_entry.id   AF-A0A2U1NTJ6-F1
#
_cell.length_a   1.000
_cell.length_b   1.000
_cell.length_c   1.000
_cell.angle_alpha   90.00
_cell.angle_beta   90.00
_cell.angle_gamma   90.00
#
_symmetry.space_group_name_H-M   'P 1'
#
loop_
_entity.id
_entity.type
_entity.pdbx_description
1 polymer ?
#
loop_
_entity_poly.entity_id
_entity_poly.type
_entity_poly.pdbx_seq_one_letter_code
_entity_poly.pdbx_strand_id
1 'polypeptide(L)'
;MMWSTTLANLKENLNKIALDVHDDDDDLEDYEDDDRLSEISNNDQRRYSINNHRRRSVSPVVANGFDSNSEIEQYKAEIKRLQESESQIKALSVNYAALLKEREDRISRLNDENSSLKKNLEVSRSESSKTSANSPSASKQKNRSFGKRVQNGVTSKEDASGNGVAHSLQRSMSQNKTGRSSTEGSEKELSDLLEEKSRSLATMQSMHEQQIKQLREELDKERATLASLQLRNQEEQKLNRSLQEEQYSLKADKENMLAEMNKIRDELGRKSSEIRHLQMELNKKENIKATDVTGGFKRLIASLEKENSDLKAEKNELKVALEVSRKSLSPISNGVHEVTGTFPGKEEMESSLQKLEKDLKETSREKDKALQQLNRLKQHLLEKESEDTEKMDEDSKIIEGLRENNEVLRAQVRHLEKSLNQAISGQEEVKMTNSNELQKAKEVIDDLNKKVASLRSTVDAKNVELLNLQTALGQYFAEIEAKGHLERELASAREESVRLSKRLEDALQLVETTKQEKEEALEKVSQAERLFAEGKGRVNKLEEDNSKLRRALEQSMTRLNRMSMDSDFSVDRRIVIKLLVTYFQRNHSKEVLDLMVRMLGFSEEEKQRIGVAQQGAGKGVVRGVFGLPGRLVGGILGGSPTENSGTMASDNQSFADMWVDFLLKEGEEREKRESSQNINVAVEDTSPSTNNPSLQIEQRTSEFSTVPLASPHSDSRFTRQIPRY
;
A
#
# COMPACT_ATOMS: atom_id res chain seq x y z
N MET A 1 17.54 -7.25 0.13
CA MET A 1 16.75 -7.71 -1.03
C MET A 1 15.28 -7.99 -0.66
N MET A 2 14.63 -7.13 0.16
CA MET A 2 13.25 -7.39 0.65
C MET A 2 12.17 -6.57 -0.05
N TRP A 3 12.52 -5.46 -0.72
CA TRP A 3 11.56 -4.58 -1.40
C TRP A 3 11.11 -5.12 -2.77
N SER A 4 11.97 -5.92 -3.42
CA SER A 4 11.71 -6.52 -4.73
C SER A 4 10.55 -7.52 -4.69
N THR A 5 10.48 -8.34 -3.64
CA THR A 5 9.40 -9.32 -3.43
C THR A 5 8.06 -8.66 -3.12
N THR A 6 8.05 -7.59 -2.31
CA THR A 6 6.80 -6.85 -2.02
C THR A 6 6.20 -6.21 -3.27
N LEU A 7 7.04 -5.67 -4.17
CA LEU A 7 6.58 -5.09 -5.43
C LEU A 7 6.09 -6.15 -6.43
N ALA A 8 6.69 -7.34 -6.43
CA ALA A 8 6.23 -8.47 -7.25
C ALA A 8 4.83 -8.93 -6.83
N ASN A 9 4.62 -9.23 -5.53
CA ASN A 9 3.31 -9.64 -5.02
C ASN A 9 2.23 -8.56 -5.26
N LEU A 10 2.58 -7.28 -5.21
CA LEU A 10 1.63 -6.19 -5.52
C LEU A 10 1.22 -6.18 -6.99
N LYS A 11 2.18 -6.39 -7.92
CA LYS A 11 1.90 -6.48 -9.35
C LYS A 11 1.07 -7.72 -9.70
N GLU A 12 1.34 -8.86 -9.06
CA GLU A 12 0.61 -10.11 -9.28
C GLU A 12 -0.86 -10.00 -8.85
N ASN A 13 -1.13 -9.43 -7.67
CA ASN A 13 -2.52 -9.18 -7.21
C ASN A 13 -3.27 -8.20 -8.13
N LEU A 14 -2.62 -7.12 -8.57
CA LEU A 14 -3.21 -6.17 -9.54
C LEU A 14 -3.55 -6.84 -10.88
N ASN A 15 -2.69 -7.74 -11.37
CA ASN A 15 -2.91 -8.44 -12.63
C ASN A 15 -4.03 -9.50 -12.52
N LYS A 16 -4.27 -10.06 -11.33
CA LYS A 16 -5.39 -10.97 -11.08
C LYS A 16 -6.73 -10.21 -11.01
N ILE A 17 -6.77 -9.10 -10.28
CA ILE A 17 -7.96 -8.23 -10.19
C ILE A 17 -8.35 -7.65 -11.57
N ALA A 18 -7.39 -7.49 -12.49
CA ALA A 18 -7.66 -7.06 -13.86
C ALA A 18 -8.23 -8.17 -14.76
N LEU A 19 -8.11 -9.45 -14.39
CA LEU A 19 -8.71 -10.57 -15.11
C LEU A 19 -10.13 -10.85 -14.60
N ASP A 20 -10.30 -10.91 -13.26
CA ASP A 20 -11.59 -11.13 -12.57
C ASP A 20 -12.65 -10.00 -12.80
N VAL A 21 -12.44 -9.08 -13.76
CA VAL A 21 -13.28 -7.92 -14.09
C VAL A 21 -13.70 -7.90 -15.58
N HIS A 22 -13.27 -8.87 -16.39
CA HIS A 22 -13.57 -8.91 -17.83
C HIS A 22 -14.40 -10.12 -18.30
N ASP A 23 -14.78 -11.03 -17.41
CA ASP A 23 -15.50 -12.27 -17.75
C ASP A 23 -17.04 -12.21 -17.53
N ASP A 24 -17.60 -11.06 -17.12
CA ASP A 24 -19.00 -10.91 -16.63
C ASP A 24 -19.97 -10.16 -17.59
N ASP A 25 -19.51 -9.61 -18.73
CA ASP A 25 -20.30 -8.68 -19.58
C ASP A 25 -20.93 -9.32 -20.86
N ASP A 26 -20.65 -10.60 -21.18
CA ASP A 26 -21.11 -11.28 -22.41
C ASP A 26 -22.39 -12.13 -22.19
N ASP A 27 -23.54 -11.50 -21.93
CA ASP A 27 -24.87 -12.17 -22.06
C ASP A 27 -26.06 -11.17 -22.11
N LEU A 28 -26.54 -10.81 -23.32
CA LEU A 28 -27.96 -10.48 -23.65
C LEU A 28 -28.09 -9.90 -25.09
N GLU A 29 -28.73 -10.65 -25.98
CA GLU A 29 -29.02 -10.26 -27.38
C GLU A 29 -30.37 -9.51 -27.56
N ASP A 30 -30.51 -8.86 -28.73
CA ASP A 30 -31.72 -8.46 -29.47
C ASP A 30 -32.89 -7.71 -28.78
N TYR A 31 -33.22 -6.52 -29.31
CA TYR A 31 -34.14 -6.49 -30.47
C TYR A 31 -34.04 -5.17 -31.29
N GLU A 32 -34.42 -5.27 -32.56
CA GLU A 32 -34.35 -4.23 -33.61
C GLU A 32 -35.44 -3.14 -33.49
N ASP A 33 -35.14 -1.89 -33.90
CA ASP A 33 -35.69 -1.25 -35.12
C ASP A 33 -34.92 0.06 -35.47
N ASP A 34 -35.11 0.65 -36.65
CA ASP A 34 -34.07 1.39 -37.40
C ASP A 34 -34.21 2.95 -37.52
N ASP A 35 -33.20 3.57 -38.16
CA ASP A 35 -32.99 4.96 -38.62
C ASP A 35 -33.01 6.10 -37.57
N ARG A 36 -31.91 6.78 -37.21
CA ARG A 36 -30.83 7.50 -37.98
C ARG A 36 -31.33 8.76 -38.73
N LEU A 37 -30.54 9.83 -38.94
CA LEU A 37 -29.33 10.42 -38.31
C LEU A 37 -29.34 11.92 -38.70
N SER A 38 -28.81 12.87 -37.93
CA SER A 38 -27.45 13.43 -38.10
C SER A 38 -27.38 14.79 -37.35
N GLU A 39 -26.28 15.26 -36.74
CA GLU A 39 -25.00 14.63 -36.34
C GLU A 39 -24.27 15.56 -35.33
N ILE A 40 -23.11 15.12 -34.81
CA ILE A 40 -22.14 15.89 -33.99
C ILE A 40 -22.68 16.30 -32.60
N SER A 41 -22.61 15.45 -31.57
CA SER A 41 -21.43 14.88 -30.88
C SER A 41 -20.52 15.90 -30.19
N ASN A 42 -20.51 15.86 -28.85
CA ASN A 42 -19.40 15.23 -28.12
C ASN A 42 -19.81 14.94 -26.67
N ASN A 43 -19.84 13.66 -26.31
CA ASN A 43 -19.98 13.21 -24.92
C ASN A 43 -18.61 13.19 -24.25
N ASP A 44 -18.50 13.71 -23.02
CA ASP A 44 -17.50 13.21 -22.08
C ASP A 44 -17.92 13.49 -20.62
N GLN A 45 -18.79 12.61 -20.09
CA GLN A 45 -19.41 12.83 -18.77
C GLN A 45 -19.63 11.53 -18.00
N ARG A 46 -18.59 11.00 -17.35
CA ARG A 46 -18.73 10.00 -16.27
C ARG A 46 -17.60 10.08 -15.23
N ARG A 47 -17.90 10.77 -14.12
CA ARG A 47 -17.71 10.34 -12.70
C ARG A 47 -17.49 11.52 -11.74
N TYR A 48 -18.60 12.06 -11.22
CA TYR A 48 -18.62 12.73 -9.91
C TYR A 48 -19.80 12.21 -9.11
N SER A 49 -19.57 11.14 -8.34
CA SER A 49 -20.54 10.65 -7.35
C SER A 49 -20.57 11.59 -6.15
N ILE A 50 -21.66 12.33 -5.96
CA ILE A 50 -21.92 13.07 -4.73
C ILE A 50 -22.86 12.23 -3.85
N ASN A 51 -22.35 11.79 -2.70
CA ASN A 51 -23.06 10.88 -1.80
C ASN A 51 -23.24 11.52 -0.42
N ASN A 52 -24.41 12.12 -0.18
CA ASN A 52 -24.88 12.74 1.07
C ASN A 52 -26.42 12.60 1.13
N HIS A 53 -27.08 12.32 2.24
CA HIS A 53 -26.62 12.00 3.61
C HIS A 53 -27.66 11.09 4.31
N ARG A 54 -27.23 10.37 5.35
CA ARG A 54 -28.14 9.59 6.22
C ARG A 54 -29.19 10.48 6.90
N ARG A 55 -30.44 10.00 6.99
CA ARG A 55 -31.33 10.28 8.13
C ARG A 55 -31.57 8.98 8.90
N ARG A 56 -31.70 9.07 10.23
CA ARG A 56 -31.91 7.92 11.13
C ARG A 56 -32.94 8.28 12.20
N SER A 57 -34.16 7.76 12.09
CA SER A 57 -35.13 7.74 13.20
C SER A 57 -36.30 6.78 12.93
N VAL A 58 -36.38 5.73 13.75
CA VAL A 58 -37.61 5.13 14.28
C VAL A 58 -38.65 4.58 13.27
N SER A 59 -38.76 3.25 13.20
CA SER A 59 -40.00 2.57 12.82
C SER A 59 -41.03 2.63 13.95
N PRO A 60 -42.32 2.61 13.62
CA PRO A 60 -43.24 1.67 14.25
C PRO A 60 -43.84 0.70 13.23
N VAL A 61 -44.32 -0.44 13.73
CA VAL A 61 -45.12 -1.42 12.96
C VAL A 61 -46.57 -0.94 12.91
N VAL A 62 -47.28 -1.12 11.78
CA VAL A 62 -48.68 -1.64 11.65
C VAL A 62 -49.22 -1.51 10.21
N ALA A 63 -49.81 -2.62 9.72
CA ALA A 63 -50.80 -2.82 8.65
C ALA A 63 -50.98 -1.86 7.44
N ASN A 64 -50.96 -2.48 6.25
CA ASN A 64 -51.82 -2.25 5.07
C ASN A 64 -52.24 -0.81 4.67
N GLY A 65 -51.37 -0.16 3.88
CA GLY A 65 -51.70 0.29 2.52
C GLY A 65 -52.93 1.16 2.27
N PHE A 66 -52.75 2.50 2.28
CA PHE A 66 -53.65 3.47 1.63
C PHE A 66 -52.94 4.75 1.13
N ASP A 67 -51.61 4.76 0.98
CA ASP A 67 -50.81 6.01 0.97
C ASP A 67 -50.17 6.40 -0.40
N SER A 68 -50.47 5.69 -1.49
CA SER A 68 -49.82 5.92 -2.80
C SER A 68 -49.97 7.35 -3.36
N ASN A 69 -50.99 8.10 -2.93
CA ASN A 69 -51.19 9.48 -3.37
C ASN A 69 -50.18 10.46 -2.76
N SER A 70 -49.75 10.28 -1.50
CA SER A 70 -48.79 11.19 -0.86
C SER A 70 -47.38 11.00 -1.43
N GLU A 71 -47.06 9.77 -1.83
CA GLU A 71 -45.82 9.41 -2.52
C GLU A 71 -45.78 9.99 -3.95
N ILE A 72 -46.86 9.89 -4.72
CA ILE A 72 -46.99 10.53 -6.05
C ILE A 72 -46.87 12.06 -5.95
N GLU A 73 -47.41 12.70 -4.90
CA GLU A 73 -47.30 14.15 -4.71
C GLU A 73 -45.87 14.57 -4.31
N GLN A 74 -45.18 13.76 -3.50
CA GLN A 74 -43.74 13.95 -3.22
C GLN A 74 -42.89 13.85 -4.48
N TYR A 75 -43.11 12.84 -5.34
CA TYR A 75 -42.38 12.72 -6.61
C TYR A 75 -42.65 13.91 -7.55
N LYS A 76 -43.88 14.44 -7.61
CA LYS A 76 -44.18 15.66 -8.37
C LYS A 76 -43.45 16.89 -7.84
N ALA A 77 -43.37 17.05 -6.52
CA ALA A 77 -42.61 18.13 -5.90
C ALA A 77 -41.09 18.00 -6.18
N GLU A 78 -40.55 16.78 -6.15
CA GLU A 78 -39.15 16.51 -6.46
C GLU A 78 -38.83 16.79 -7.94
N ILE A 79 -39.66 16.33 -8.89
CA ILE A 79 -39.50 16.62 -10.33
C ILE A 79 -39.46 18.13 -10.57
N LYS A 80 -40.36 18.90 -9.94
CA LYS A 80 -40.36 20.37 -10.07
C LYS A 80 -39.09 21.00 -9.50
N ARG A 81 -38.61 20.51 -8.35
CA ARG A 81 -37.34 20.96 -7.74
C ARG A 81 -36.14 20.68 -8.64
N LEU A 82 -36.11 19.50 -9.27
CA LEU A 82 -35.06 19.11 -10.21
C LEU A 82 -35.08 20.02 -11.46
N GLN A 83 -36.25 20.27 -12.06
CA GLN A 83 -36.41 21.20 -13.18
C GLN A 83 -35.95 22.64 -12.84
N GLU A 84 -36.27 23.13 -11.63
CA GLU A 84 -35.79 24.43 -11.17
C GLU A 84 -34.25 24.45 -11.05
N SER A 85 -33.66 23.41 -10.45
CA SER A 85 -32.19 23.28 -10.35
C SER A 85 -31.50 23.13 -11.71
N GLU A 86 -32.12 22.44 -12.67
CA GLU A 86 -31.64 22.31 -14.04
C GLU A 86 -31.64 23.67 -14.76
N SER A 87 -32.69 24.47 -14.57
CA SER A 87 -32.76 25.83 -15.09
C SER A 87 -31.68 26.74 -14.49
N GLN A 88 -31.38 26.58 -13.19
CA GLN A 88 -30.31 27.30 -12.51
C GLN A 88 -28.92 26.89 -13.02
N ILE A 89 -28.68 25.59 -13.23
CA ILE A 89 -27.43 25.06 -13.79
C ILE A 89 -27.24 25.57 -15.23
N LYS A 90 -28.30 25.61 -16.05
CA LYS A 90 -28.27 26.19 -17.41
C LYS A 90 -27.98 27.70 -17.40
N ALA A 91 -28.55 28.46 -16.47
CA ALA A 91 -28.24 29.88 -16.32
C ALA A 91 -26.78 30.11 -15.87
N LEU A 92 -26.26 29.29 -14.97
CA LEU A 92 -24.87 29.34 -14.51
C LEU A 92 -23.88 28.93 -15.61
N SER A 93 -24.17 27.90 -16.42
CA SER A 93 -23.27 27.48 -17.50
C SER A 93 -23.15 28.53 -18.59
N VAL A 94 -24.24 29.22 -18.94
CA VAL A 94 -24.22 30.39 -19.85
C VAL A 94 -23.37 31.54 -19.26
N ASN A 95 -23.46 31.79 -17.95
CA ASN A 95 -22.63 32.79 -17.28
C ASN A 95 -21.13 32.42 -17.31
N TYR A 96 -20.78 31.16 -16.99
CA TYR A 96 -19.41 30.67 -17.08
C TYR A 96 -18.86 30.71 -18.51
N ALA A 97 -19.66 30.39 -19.53
CA ALA A 97 -19.26 30.50 -20.94
C ALA A 97 -18.97 31.95 -21.35
N ALA A 98 -19.79 32.92 -20.90
CA ALA A 98 -19.55 34.34 -21.12
C ALA A 98 -18.27 34.83 -20.42
N LEU A 99 -18.03 34.40 -19.18
CA LEU A 99 -16.83 34.74 -18.42
C LEU A 99 -15.56 34.12 -19.02
N LEU A 100 -15.62 32.89 -19.53
CA LEU A 100 -14.51 32.26 -20.25
C LEU A 100 -14.16 33.04 -21.52
N LYS A 101 -15.18 33.46 -22.29
CA LYS A 101 -14.97 34.31 -23.48
C LYS A 101 -14.35 35.66 -23.13
N GLU A 102 -14.80 36.34 -22.06
CA GLU A 102 -14.20 37.60 -21.60
C GLU A 102 -12.70 37.42 -21.26
N ARG A 103 -12.33 36.27 -20.69
CA ARG A 103 -10.93 35.93 -20.37
C ARG A 103 -10.11 35.65 -21.63
N GLU A 104 -10.67 34.96 -22.60
CA GLU A 104 -10.05 34.74 -23.91
C GLU A 104 -9.84 36.06 -24.67
N ASP A 105 -10.87 36.91 -24.75
CA ASP A 105 -10.80 38.26 -25.31
C ASP A 105 -9.75 39.15 -24.60
N ARG A 106 -9.53 38.94 -23.29
CA ARG A 106 -8.46 39.63 -22.53
C ARG A 106 -7.07 39.06 -22.82
N ILE A 107 -6.93 37.74 -22.98
CA ILE A 107 -5.65 37.10 -23.33
C ILE A 107 -5.22 37.51 -24.73
N SER A 108 -6.14 37.52 -25.71
CA SER A 108 -5.88 37.97 -27.08
C SER A 108 -5.33 39.40 -27.13
N ARG A 109 -6.01 40.35 -26.45
CA ARG A 109 -5.54 41.74 -26.36
C ARG A 109 -4.14 41.88 -25.74
N LEU A 110 -3.84 41.11 -24.69
CA LEU A 110 -2.50 41.08 -24.07
C LEU A 110 -1.45 40.46 -25.00
N ASN A 111 -1.83 39.50 -25.85
CA ASN A 111 -0.93 38.90 -26.84
C ASN A 111 -0.61 39.87 -28.00
N ASP A 112 -1.60 40.64 -28.45
CA ASP A 112 -1.43 41.71 -29.44
C ASP A 112 -0.57 42.87 -28.90
N GLU A 113 -0.76 43.24 -27.63
CA GLU A 113 0.07 44.24 -26.94
C GLU A 113 1.52 43.74 -26.80
N ASN A 114 1.73 42.51 -26.33
CA ASN A 114 3.08 41.91 -26.24
C ASN A 114 3.77 41.81 -27.62
N SER A 115 3.01 41.46 -28.67
CA SER A 115 3.53 41.43 -30.05
C SER A 115 3.93 42.82 -30.54
N SER A 116 3.16 43.85 -30.19
CA SER A 116 3.45 45.25 -30.50
C SER A 116 4.66 45.79 -29.73
N LEU A 117 4.76 45.47 -28.43
CA LEU A 117 5.91 45.81 -27.58
C LEU A 117 7.19 45.13 -28.06
N LYS A 118 7.13 43.86 -28.47
CA LYS A 118 8.26 43.14 -29.07
C LYS A 118 8.73 43.80 -30.37
N LYS A 119 7.80 44.18 -31.26
CA LYS A 119 8.10 44.90 -32.50
C LYS A 119 8.76 46.26 -32.22
N ASN A 120 8.27 47.00 -31.23
CA ASN A 120 8.87 48.27 -30.80
C ASN A 120 10.30 48.07 -30.24
N LEU A 121 10.53 47.03 -29.43
CA LEU A 121 11.86 46.67 -28.93
C LEU A 121 12.85 46.30 -30.06
N GLU A 122 12.37 45.61 -31.11
CA GLU A 122 13.18 45.30 -32.30
C GLU A 122 13.49 46.57 -33.12
N VAL A 123 12.55 47.52 -33.23
CA VAL A 123 12.79 48.84 -33.84
C VAL A 123 13.84 49.63 -33.04
N SER A 124 13.68 49.78 -31.73
CA SER A 124 14.65 50.51 -30.88
C SER A 124 16.05 49.85 -30.85
N ARG A 125 16.14 48.51 -30.99
CA ARG A 125 17.40 47.81 -31.24
C ARG A 125 18.01 48.18 -32.60
N SER A 126 17.19 48.33 -33.65
CA SER A 126 17.66 48.73 -34.98
C SER A 126 18.15 50.19 -35.04
N GLU A 127 17.61 51.08 -34.21
CA GLU A 127 18.01 52.49 -34.12
C GLU A 127 19.25 52.70 -33.26
N SER A 128 19.31 52.07 -32.07
CA SER A 128 20.51 52.08 -31.21
C SER A 128 21.73 51.45 -31.88
N SER A 129 21.53 50.56 -32.86
CA SER A 129 22.59 50.01 -33.71
C SER A 129 23.21 51.02 -34.71
N LYS A 130 22.59 52.19 -34.93
CA LYS A 130 23.05 53.19 -35.91
C LYS A 130 23.78 54.39 -35.31
N THR A 131 23.64 54.63 -34.00
CA THR A 131 24.22 55.81 -33.33
C THR A 131 25.59 55.54 -32.68
N SER A 132 25.99 54.27 -32.51
CA SER A 132 27.23 53.87 -31.83
C SER A 132 28.38 53.56 -32.80
N ALA A 133 28.70 54.48 -33.71
CA ALA A 133 29.72 54.29 -34.75
C ALA A 133 30.68 55.49 -34.87
N ASN A 134 31.31 55.91 -33.77
CA ASN A 134 32.33 56.96 -33.80
C ASN A 134 33.48 56.72 -32.80
N SER A 135 34.71 56.87 -33.29
CA SER A 135 36.01 56.84 -32.58
C SER A 135 36.53 55.48 -32.01
N PRO A 136 37.85 55.19 -32.04
CA PRO A 136 38.40 53.87 -31.71
C PRO A 136 39.47 53.83 -30.59
N SER A 137 39.79 52.61 -30.11
CA SER A 137 41.14 52.02 -29.92
C SER A 137 41.32 51.20 -28.63
N ALA A 138 42.17 50.16 -28.73
CA ALA A 138 42.90 49.41 -27.67
C ALA A 138 42.14 48.86 -26.43
N SER A 139 42.36 47.61 -25.98
CA SER A 139 43.06 46.46 -26.59
C SER A 139 42.75 45.13 -25.84
N LYS A 140 42.83 43.99 -26.55
CA LYS A 140 43.13 42.60 -26.08
C LYS A 140 42.36 42.08 -24.82
N GLN A 141 41.70 40.92 -24.87
CA GLN A 141 42.38 39.63 -25.05
C GLN A 141 41.42 38.46 -25.41
N LYS A 142 41.88 37.58 -26.34
CA LYS A 142 41.56 36.15 -26.61
C LYS A 142 40.41 35.46 -25.83
N ASN A 143 39.53 34.64 -26.45
CA ASN A 143 39.76 33.65 -27.52
C ASN A 143 38.52 33.33 -28.41
N ARG A 144 38.78 33.03 -29.70
CA ARG A 144 38.20 31.96 -30.58
C ARG A 144 36.81 31.36 -30.20
N SER A 145 35.73 31.37 -30.99
CA SER A 145 35.48 31.41 -32.45
C SER A 145 36.16 30.27 -33.25
N PHE A 146 35.56 29.51 -34.18
CA PHE A 146 34.18 29.21 -34.65
C PHE A 146 34.10 27.65 -34.76
N GLY A 147 33.00 26.91 -34.98
CA GLY A 147 31.67 27.19 -35.54
C GLY A 147 31.56 26.78 -37.03
N LYS A 148 30.99 25.59 -37.36
CA LYS A 148 30.21 25.38 -38.60
C LYS A 148 29.48 24.03 -38.74
N ARG A 149 28.22 24.15 -39.19
CA ARG A 149 27.36 23.15 -39.84
C ARG A 149 27.85 22.86 -41.27
N VAL A 150 27.83 21.60 -41.71
CA VAL A 150 27.82 21.20 -43.14
C VAL A 150 26.94 19.95 -43.31
N GLN A 151 26.14 19.92 -44.38
CA GLN A 151 25.49 18.71 -44.91
C GLN A 151 26.26 18.25 -46.15
N ASN A 152 26.36 16.94 -46.39
CA ASN A 152 26.61 16.36 -47.71
C ASN A 152 26.30 14.86 -47.69
N GLY A 153 25.96 14.30 -48.85
CA GLY A 153 25.94 12.85 -49.10
C GLY A 153 26.19 12.61 -50.59
N VAL A 154 26.70 11.43 -50.95
CA VAL A 154 26.71 10.91 -52.34
C VAL A 154 27.06 9.40 -52.34
N THR A 155 26.23 8.65 -53.07
CA THR A 155 26.31 7.27 -53.63
C THR A 155 27.45 6.27 -53.29
N SER A 156 27.00 5.06 -52.92
CA SER A 156 27.34 3.74 -53.51
C SER A 156 28.79 3.20 -53.56
N LYS A 157 28.99 1.99 -52.98
CA LYS A 157 29.06 0.74 -53.78
C LYS A 157 28.95 -0.56 -52.96
N GLU A 158 28.86 -1.72 -53.63
CA GLU A 158 28.82 -3.06 -53.05
C GLU A 158 30.20 -3.55 -52.54
N ASP A 159 30.22 -4.46 -51.55
CA ASP A 159 30.66 -5.86 -51.77
C ASP A 159 30.38 -6.76 -50.54
N ALA A 160 30.45 -8.09 -50.69
CA ALA A 160 29.95 -9.07 -49.74
C ALA A 160 31.04 -9.82 -48.93
N SER A 161 30.69 -10.36 -47.74
CA SER A 161 31.36 -11.53 -47.12
C SER A 161 30.66 -12.11 -45.89
N GLY A 162 30.50 -13.45 -45.86
CA GLY A 162 30.99 -14.26 -44.73
C GLY A 162 30.01 -14.89 -43.73
N ASN A 163 29.77 -16.20 -43.90
CA ASN A 163 29.37 -17.22 -42.89
C ASN A 163 27.97 -17.12 -42.22
N GLY A 164 27.29 -18.25 -41.93
CA GLY A 164 27.59 -19.65 -42.28
C GLY A 164 26.80 -20.68 -41.45
N VAL A 165 26.76 -21.94 -41.91
CA VAL A 165 26.11 -23.13 -41.28
C VAL A 165 24.56 -23.02 -41.18
N ALA A 166 23.71 -23.68 -41.98
CA ALA A 166 23.73 -24.91 -42.79
C ALA A 166 23.49 -26.24 -42.05
N HIS A 167 22.38 -26.90 -42.39
CA HIS A 167 22.30 -28.37 -42.54
C HIS A 167 21.20 -28.73 -43.54
N SER A 168 21.45 -29.73 -44.38
CA SER A 168 20.52 -30.26 -45.39
C SER A 168 20.39 -31.78 -45.26
N LEU A 169 19.27 -32.33 -45.70
CA LEU A 169 19.13 -33.76 -46.01
C LEU A 169 18.26 -33.98 -47.25
N GLN A 170 18.35 -35.19 -47.82
CA GLN A 170 17.98 -35.49 -49.20
C GLN A 170 16.72 -36.36 -49.36
N ARG A 171 15.96 -36.03 -50.42
CA ARG A 171 15.49 -36.96 -51.48
C ARG A 171 15.63 -38.47 -51.22
N SER A 172 14.51 -39.19 -51.30
CA SER A 172 14.40 -40.45 -52.07
C SER A 172 12.96 -40.73 -52.51
N MET A 173 12.77 -41.31 -53.71
CA MET A 173 11.49 -41.88 -54.13
C MET A 173 11.19 -43.21 -53.43
N SER A 174 9.92 -43.60 -53.41
CA SER A 174 9.51 -45.01 -53.49
C SER A 174 8.14 -45.12 -54.17
N GLN A 175 8.04 -45.96 -55.19
CA GLN A 175 6.75 -46.40 -55.74
C GLN A 175 6.29 -47.65 -55.00
N ASN A 176 4.99 -47.82 -54.82
CA ASN A 176 4.38 -49.15 -54.92
C ASN A 176 2.92 -49.05 -55.40
N LYS A 177 2.34 -50.19 -55.79
CA LYS A 177 1.10 -50.28 -56.59
C LYS A 177 -0.07 -50.94 -55.85
N THR A 178 -1.25 -50.80 -56.47
CA THR A 178 -2.49 -51.60 -56.33
C THR A 178 -3.22 -51.61 -54.98
N GLY A 179 -4.42 -51.01 -54.93
CA GLY A 179 -5.28 -51.08 -53.74
C GLY A 179 -6.65 -50.38 -53.80
N ARG A 180 -7.54 -50.75 -54.73
CA ARG A 180 -9.03 -50.61 -54.69
C ARG A 180 -9.64 -49.33 -54.04
N SER A 181 -10.18 -48.45 -54.90
CA SER A 181 -11.48 -47.74 -54.77
C SER A 181 -11.81 -46.90 -53.52
N SER A 182 -12.13 -45.63 -53.77
CA SER A 182 -13.05 -44.77 -52.97
C SER A 182 -12.48 -44.02 -51.75
N THR A 183 -11.18 -43.72 -51.70
CA THR A 183 -10.56 -42.91 -50.61
C THR A 183 -9.79 -41.66 -51.06
N GLU A 184 -9.64 -41.39 -52.37
CA GLU A 184 -8.87 -40.23 -52.85
C GLU A 184 -9.48 -38.87 -52.47
N GLY A 185 -10.80 -38.80 -52.25
CA GLY A 185 -11.46 -37.60 -51.72
C GLY A 185 -11.01 -37.31 -50.29
N SER A 186 -11.15 -38.30 -49.40
CA SER A 186 -10.85 -38.15 -47.97
C SER A 186 -9.35 -37.98 -47.68
N GLU A 187 -8.45 -38.62 -48.44
CA GLU A 187 -7.00 -38.37 -48.30
C GLU A 187 -6.63 -36.94 -48.74
N LYS A 188 -7.29 -36.41 -49.77
CA LYS A 188 -7.06 -35.03 -50.21
C LYS A 188 -7.65 -34.03 -49.20
N GLU A 189 -8.88 -34.23 -48.74
CA GLU A 189 -9.52 -33.41 -47.70
C GLU A 189 -8.70 -33.39 -46.41
N LEU A 190 -8.11 -34.52 -45.99
CA LEU A 190 -7.19 -34.58 -44.87
C LEU A 190 -5.89 -33.79 -45.12
N SER A 191 -5.36 -33.82 -46.34
CA SER A 191 -4.18 -33.04 -46.72
C SER A 191 -4.47 -31.53 -46.73
N ASP A 192 -5.60 -31.13 -47.32
CA ASP A 192 -6.05 -29.74 -47.40
C ASP A 192 -6.35 -29.19 -45.98
N LEU A 193 -6.97 -29.99 -45.10
CA LEU A 193 -7.20 -29.68 -43.67
C LEU A 193 -5.88 -29.59 -42.87
N LEU A 194 -4.90 -30.44 -43.15
CA LEU A 194 -3.58 -30.36 -42.52
C LEU A 194 -2.80 -29.12 -42.99
N GLU A 195 -2.93 -28.71 -44.26
CA GLU A 195 -2.34 -27.47 -44.73
C GLU A 195 -3.06 -26.24 -44.15
N GLU A 196 -4.40 -26.25 -44.07
CA GLU A 196 -5.18 -25.20 -43.40
C GLU A 196 -4.79 -25.08 -41.91
N LYS A 197 -4.70 -26.19 -41.19
CA LYS A 197 -4.22 -26.21 -39.80
C LYS A 197 -2.79 -25.71 -39.67
N SER A 198 -1.92 -26.01 -40.64
CA SER A 198 -0.54 -25.50 -40.66
C SER A 198 -0.48 -24.00 -40.96
N ARG A 199 -1.32 -23.49 -41.85
CA ARG A 199 -1.48 -22.06 -42.15
C ARG A 199 -2.04 -21.30 -40.94
N SER A 200 -3.05 -21.85 -40.27
CA SER A 200 -3.64 -21.31 -39.02
C SER A 200 -2.62 -21.28 -37.87
N LEU A 201 -1.81 -22.34 -37.72
CA LEU A 201 -0.73 -22.36 -36.74
C LEU A 201 0.37 -21.34 -37.08
N ALA A 202 0.66 -21.13 -38.37
CA ALA A 202 1.61 -20.11 -38.83
C ALA A 202 1.10 -18.67 -38.64
N THR A 203 -0.20 -18.39 -38.85
CA THR A 203 -0.79 -17.07 -38.55
C THR A 203 -0.80 -16.81 -37.04
N MET A 204 -1.16 -17.81 -36.22
CA MET A 204 -1.07 -17.72 -34.76
C MET A 204 0.38 -17.47 -34.28
N GLN A 205 1.37 -18.16 -34.85
CA GLN A 205 2.79 -17.90 -34.56
C GLN A 205 3.19 -16.46 -34.97
N SER A 206 2.75 -15.98 -36.14
CA SER A 206 3.02 -14.61 -36.57
C SER A 206 2.37 -13.56 -35.67
N MET A 207 1.14 -13.81 -35.17
CA MET A 207 0.48 -12.93 -34.20
C MET A 207 1.26 -12.89 -32.87
N HIS A 208 1.69 -14.04 -32.34
CA HIS A 208 2.52 -14.09 -31.13
C HIS A 208 3.88 -13.39 -31.34
N GLU A 209 4.51 -13.54 -32.50
CA GLU A 209 5.76 -12.82 -32.81
C GLU A 209 5.55 -11.29 -32.91
N GLN A 210 4.44 -10.85 -33.49
CA GLN A 210 4.05 -9.43 -33.53
C GLN A 210 3.78 -8.87 -32.12
N GLN A 211 3.07 -9.61 -31.25
CA GLN A 211 2.86 -9.23 -29.85
C GLN A 211 4.18 -9.15 -29.08
N ILE A 212 5.07 -10.14 -29.23
CA ILE A 212 6.42 -10.13 -28.62
C ILE A 212 7.24 -8.93 -29.12
N LYS A 213 7.11 -8.55 -30.39
CA LYS A 213 7.77 -7.37 -30.94
C LYS A 213 7.20 -6.07 -30.34
N GLN A 214 5.87 -5.93 -30.26
CA GLN A 214 5.22 -4.76 -29.65
C GLN A 214 5.65 -4.59 -28.19
N LEU A 215 5.61 -5.66 -27.39
CA LEU A 215 6.03 -5.63 -25.98
C LEU A 215 7.51 -5.27 -25.80
N ARG A 216 8.38 -5.63 -26.76
CA ARG A 216 9.79 -5.19 -26.77
C ARG A 216 9.91 -3.69 -27.08
N GLU A 217 9.18 -3.21 -28.09
CA GLU A 217 9.17 -1.78 -28.43
C GLU A 217 8.58 -0.92 -27.28
N GLU A 218 7.61 -1.43 -26.53
CA GLU A 218 7.07 -0.79 -25.33
C GLU A 218 8.09 -0.80 -24.17
N LEU A 219 8.73 -1.94 -23.90
CA LEU A 219 9.78 -2.04 -22.88
C LEU A 219 10.97 -1.11 -23.17
N ASP A 220 11.37 -0.94 -24.43
CA ASP A 220 12.45 -0.02 -24.80
C ASP A 220 12.01 1.45 -24.77
N LYS A 221 10.73 1.77 -24.99
CA LYS A 221 10.14 3.10 -24.69
C LYS A 221 10.18 3.38 -23.18
N GLU A 222 9.78 2.42 -22.34
CA GLU A 222 9.85 2.55 -20.87
C GLU A 222 11.28 2.75 -20.37
N ARG A 223 12.26 2.00 -20.94
CA ARG A 223 13.68 2.19 -20.62
C ARG A 223 14.17 3.59 -20.98
N ALA A 224 13.75 4.13 -22.12
CA ALA A 224 14.10 5.48 -22.54
C ALA A 224 13.48 6.57 -21.65
N THR A 225 12.22 6.42 -21.22
CA THR A 225 11.59 7.37 -20.26
C THR A 225 12.19 7.25 -18.87
N LEU A 226 12.52 6.04 -18.41
CA LEU A 226 13.20 5.83 -17.13
C LEU A 226 14.61 6.47 -17.14
N ALA A 227 15.36 6.35 -18.24
CA ALA A 227 16.66 6.99 -18.39
C ALA A 227 16.56 8.54 -18.39
N SER A 228 15.54 9.12 -19.05
CA SER A 228 15.34 10.58 -19.05
C SER A 228 14.88 11.11 -17.68
N LEU A 229 14.05 10.36 -16.96
CA LEU A 229 13.69 10.67 -15.56
C LEU A 229 14.90 10.58 -14.61
N GLN A 230 15.78 9.59 -14.80
CA GLN A 230 17.03 9.49 -14.03
C GLN A 230 17.97 10.68 -14.31
N LEU A 231 18.14 11.09 -15.57
CA LEU A 231 18.94 12.25 -15.93
C LEU A 231 18.37 13.53 -15.28
N ARG A 232 17.06 13.76 -15.44
CA ARG A 232 16.39 14.92 -14.84
C ARG A 232 16.55 14.93 -13.31
N ASN A 233 16.36 13.80 -12.62
CA ASN A 233 16.58 13.71 -11.18
C ASN A 233 18.03 14.09 -10.78
N GLN A 234 19.03 13.69 -11.56
CA GLN A 234 20.42 14.12 -11.33
C GLN A 234 20.64 15.62 -11.56
N GLU A 235 19.90 16.24 -12.49
CA GLU A 235 19.95 17.68 -12.74
C GLU A 235 19.26 18.47 -11.62
N GLU A 236 18.07 18.07 -11.20
CA GLU A 236 17.36 18.64 -10.03
C GLU A 236 18.23 18.51 -8.75
N GLN A 237 18.95 17.39 -8.57
CA GLN A 237 19.91 17.20 -7.47
C GLN A 237 21.18 18.06 -7.56
N LYS A 238 21.56 18.55 -8.74
CA LYS A 238 22.65 19.54 -8.90
C LYS A 238 22.12 20.94 -8.63
N LEU A 239 20.94 21.27 -9.15
CA LEU A 239 20.26 22.55 -8.92
C LEU A 239 19.97 22.79 -7.43
N ASN A 240 19.45 21.78 -6.72
CA ASN A 240 19.19 21.84 -5.28
C ASN A 240 20.48 22.06 -4.46
N ARG A 241 21.61 21.44 -4.86
CA ARG A 241 22.92 21.74 -4.26
C ARG A 241 23.38 23.17 -4.51
N SER A 242 23.27 23.65 -5.76
CA SER A 242 23.59 25.04 -6.10
C SER A 242 22.74 26.05 -5.33
N LEU A 243 21.45 25.76 -5.11
CA LEU A 243 20.55 26.60 -4.32
C LEU A 243 20.87 26.56 -2.82
N GLN A 244 21.34 25.43 -2.29
CA GLN A 244 21.83 25.36 -0.90
C GLN A 244 23.13 26.16 -0.73
N GLU A 245 24.07 26.06 -1.68
CA GLU A 245 25.31 26.84 -1.70
C GLU A 245 25.02 28.35 -1.79
N GLU A 246 24.07 28.76 -2.65
CA GLU A 246 23.59 30.14 -2.74
C GLU A 246 22.93 30.63 -1.43
N GLN A 247 22.10 29.80 -0.77
CA GLN A 247 21.54 30.12 0.54
C GLN A 247 22.61 30.30 1.62
N TYR A 248 23.67 29.48 1.62
CA TYR A 248 24.79 29.67 2.55
C TYR A 248 25.58 30.95 2.27
N SER A 249 25.82 31.29 0.99
CA SER A 249 26.47 32.56 0.62
C SER A 249 25.63 33.76 1.05
N LEU A 250 24.35 33.80 0.67
CA LEU A 250 23.44 34.90 0.99
C LEU A 250 23.24 35.08 2.50
N LYS A 251 23.31 33.97 3.27
CA LYS A 251 23.32 34.03 4.74
C LYS A 251 24.61 34.67 5.27
N ALA A 252 25.77 34.30 4.76
CA ALA A 252 27.05 34.90 5.15
C ALA A 252 27.10 36.40 4.79
N ASP A 253 26.64 36.78 3.60
CA ASP A 253 26.55 38.18 3.17
C ASP A 253 25.59 39.00 4.05
N LYS A 254 24.47 38.41 4.49
CA LYS A 254 23.57 39.02 5.47
C LYS A 254 24.23 39.19 6.84
N GLU A 255 25.00 38.22 7.31
CA GLU A 255 25.71 38.30 8.59
C GLU A 255 26.84 39.35 8.54
N ASN A 256 27.57 39.45 7.42
CA ASN A 256 28.54 40.52 7.15
C ASN A 256 27.87 41.92 7.11
N MET A 257 26.73 42.05 6.43
CA MET A 257 25.96 43.30 6.36
C MET A 257 25.46 43.74 7.75
N LEU A 258 25.02 42.80 8.58
CA LEU A 258 24.62 43.09 9.97
C LEU A 258 25.82 43.52 10.83
N ALA A 259 27.01 42.95 10.63
CA ALA A 259 28.22 43.37 11.32
C ALA A 259 28.63 44.80 10.95
N GLU A 260 28.67 45.15 9.66
CA GLU A 260 28.95 46.52 9.21
C GLU A 260 27.85 47.52 9.63
N MET A 261 26.57 47.14 9.60
CA MET A 261 25.49 48.00 10.12
C MET A 261 25.64 48.28 11.62
N ASN A 262 26.05 47.30 12.42
CA ASN A 262 26.31 47.50 13.85
C ASN A 262 27.54 48.39 14.07
N LYS A 263 28.63 48.18 13.31
CA LYS A 263 29.82 49.05 13.32
C LYS A 263 29.49 50.51 12.97
N ILE A 264 28.68 50.75 11.95
CA ILE A 264 28.18 52.08 11.57
C ILE A 264 27.32 52.68 12.70
N ARG A 265 26.48 51.88 13.37
CA ARG A 265 25.69 52.30 14.54
C ARG A 265 26.58 52.72 15.71
N ASP A 266 27.68 52.00 15.96
CA ASP A 266 28.65 52.32 17.00
C ASP A 266 29.50 53.56 16.65
N GLU A 267 29.81 53.77 15.37
CA GLU A 267 30.45 55.00 14.87
C GLU A 267 29.53 56.21 15.02
N LEU A 268 28.25 56.06 14.68
CA LEU A 268 27.22 57.08 14.90
C LEU A 268 27.02 57.37 16.40
N GLY A 269 27.00 56.34 17.25
CA GLY A 269 26.91 56.49 18.71
C GLY A 269 28.10 57.22 19.32
N ARG A 270 29.31 56.93 18.84
CA ARG A 270 30.54 57.68 19.18
C ARG A 270 30.45 59.14 18.72
N LYS A 271 30.13 59.40 17.45
CA LYS A 271 30.02 60.77 16.91
C LYS A 271 28.90 61.58 17.58
N SER A 272 27.77 60.97 17.92
CA SER A 272 26.69 61.61 18.68
C SER A 272 27.08 61.94 20.12
N SER A 273 28.08 61.26 20.67
CA SER A 273 28.63 61.54 22.01
C SER A 273 29.73 62.61 21.97
N GLU A 274 30.56 62.59 20.92
CA GLU A 274 31.52 63.65 20.60
C GLU A 274 30.82 65.00 20.34
N ILE A 275 29.72 65.01 19.58
CA ILE A 275 28.90 66.21 19.35
C ILE A 275 28.33 66.75 20.66
N ARG A 276 27.77 65.89 21.53
CA ARG A 276 27.24 66.31 22.84
C ARG A 276 28.35 66.87 23.75
N HIS A 277 29.56 66.31 23.71
CA HIS A 277 30.72 66.86 24.41
C HIS A 277 31.12 68.23 23.87
N LEU A 278 31.21 68.39 22.55
CA LEU A 278 31.56 69.67 21.90
C LEU A 278 30.51 70.76 22.16
N GLN A 279 29.21 70.41 22.16
CA GLN A 279 28.13 71.32 22.55
C GLN A 279 28.28 71.79 24.02
N MET A 280 28.63 70.87 24.93
CA MET A 280 28.87 71.20 26.34
C MET A 280 30.09 72.11 26.51
N GLU A 281 31.19 71.86 25.80
CA GLU A 281 32.38 72.72 25.78
C GLU A 281 32.12 74.11 25.18
N LEU A 282 31.28 74.20 24.14
CA LEU A 282 30.89 75.47 23.53
C LEU A 282 30.05 76.29 24.52
N ASN A 283 29.04 75.67 25.15
CA ASN A 283 28.19 76.31 26.16
C ASN A 283 28.99 76.75 27.40
N LYS A 284 29.98 75.97 27.86
CA LYS A 284 30.94 76.43 28.90
C LYS A 284 31.70 77.69 28.47
N LYS A 285 32.26 77.71 27.25
CA LYS A 285 33.02 78.86 26.72
C LYS A 285 32.15 80.10 26.53
N GLU A 286 30.89 79.92 26.13
CA GLU A 286 29.90 80.99 26.01
C GLU A 286 29.56 81.59 27.38
N ASN A 287 29.26 80.75 28.39
CA ASN A 287 29.06 81.21 29.77
C ASN A 287 30.29 81.95 30.32
N ILE A 288 31.50 81.43 30.12
CA ILE A 288 32.74 82.10 30.56
C ILE A 288 32.85 83.50 29.94
N LYS A 289 32.66 83.62 28.62
CA LYS A 289 32.65 84.93 27.93
C LYS A 289 31.56 85.86 28.47
N ALA A 290 30.34 85.37 28.67
CA ALA A 290 29.25 86.15 29.24
C ALA A 290 29.57 86.64 30.66
N THR A 291 30.21 85.82 31.50
CA THR A 291 30.62 86.23 32.85
C THR A 291 31.74 87.26 32.84
N ASP A 292 32.76 87.17 31.96
CA ASP A 292 33.81 88.20 31.91
C ASP A 292 33.31 89.51 31.28
N VAL A 293 32.45 89.47 30.24
CA VAL A 293 31.79 90.67 29.71
C VAL A 293 30.94 91.34 30.80
N THR A 294 30.18 90.56 31.58
CA THR A 294 29.42 91.06 32.73
C THR A 294 30.34 91.64 33.82
N GLY A 295 31.49 91.02 34.06
CA GLY A 295 32.54 91.52 34.95
C GLY A 295 33.16 92.83 34.46
N GLY A 296 33.40 92.95 33.15
CA GLY A 296 33.87 94.16 32.48
C GLY A 296 32.89 95.32 32.65
N PHE A 297 31.61 95.09 32.39
CA PHE A 297 30.58 96.11 32.64
C PHE A 297 30.49 96.49 34.12
N LYS A 298 30.56 95.55 35.06
CA LYS A 298 30.59 95.87 36.50
C LYS A 298 31.82 96.72 36.90
N ARG A 299 33.00 96.42 36.35
CA ARG A 299 34.22 97.23 36.56
C ARG A 299 34.07 98.64 35.98
N LEU A 300 33.49 98.77 34.78
CA LEU A 300 33.24 100.06 34.13
C LEU A 300 32.21 100.90 34.89
N ILE A 301 31.11 100.29 35.34
CA ILE A 301 30.08 100.95 36.17
C ILE A 301 30.71 101.51 37.45
N ALA A 302 31.48 100.70 38.20
CA ALA A 302 32.15 101.15 39.41
C ALA A 302 33.16 102.30 39.14
N SER A 303 33.82 102.30 37.97
CA SER A 303 34.69 103.40 37.56
C SER A 303 33.91 104.69 37.28
N LEU A 304 32.78 104.60 36.57
CA LEU A 304 31.91 105.73 36.25
C LEU A 304 31.18 106.27 37.49
N GLU A 305 30.78 105.40 38.42
CA GLU A 305 30.21 105.79 39.72
C GLU A 305 31.25 106.58 40.55
N LYS A 306 32.51 106.14 40.56
CA LYS A 306 33.60 106.87 41.22
C LYS A 306 33.86 108.21 40.54
N GLU A 307 34.03 108.23 39.21
CA GLU A 307 34.27 109.46 38.43
C GLU A 307 33.15 110.48 38.61
N ASN A 308 31.88 110.04 38.62
CA ASN A 308 30.73 110.89 38.92
C ASN A 308 30.74 111.41 40.37
N SER A 309 31.27 110.65 41.33
CA SER A 309 31.48 111.14 42.70
C SER A 309 32.62 112.17 42.82
N ASP A 310 33.72 111.95 42.08
CA ASP A 310 34.88 112.86 42.02
C ASP A 310 34.47 114.20 41.33
N LEU A 311 33.84 114.14 40.16
CA LEU A 311 33.29 115.30 39.44
C LEU A 311 32.22 116.06 40.25
N LYS A 312 31.45 115.36 41.09
CA LYS A 312 30.47 115.99 41.99
C LYS A 312 31.15 116.73 43.14
N ALA A 313 32.32 116.30 43.60
CA ALA A 313 33.13 117.04 44.56
C ALA A 313 33.73 118.31 43.91
N GLU A 314 34.40 118.17 42.76
CA GLU A 314 34.98 119.28 42.00
C GLU A 314 33.91 120.34 41.65
N LYS A 315 32.72 119.91 41.21
CA LYS A 315 31.59 120.82 40.92
C LYS A 315 31.13 121.61 42.14
N ASN A 316 31.23 121.06 43.36
CA ASN A 316 30.91 121.79 44.58
C ASN A 316 32.01 122.81 44.93
N GLU A 317 33.28 122.45 44.74
CA GLU A 317 34.43 123.33 44.95
C GLU A 317 34.44 124.51 43.95
N LEU A 318 34.25 124.24 42.66
CA LEU A 318 34.09 125.27 41.63
C LEU A 318 32.89 126.17 41.87
N LYS A 319 31.77 125.63 42.43
CA LYS A 319 30.62 126.45 42.82
C LYS A 319 30.97 127.41 43.97
N VAL A 320 31.77 126.98 44.95
CA VAL A 320 32.28 127.86 46.02
C VAL A 320 33.22 128.93 45.44
N ALA A 321 34.13 128.56 44.54
CA ALA A 321 35.03 129.51 43.88
C ALA A 321 34.28 130.55 43.02
N LEU A 322 33.19 130.17 42.36
CA LEU A 322 32.39 131.08 41.51
C LEU A 322 31.54 132.07 42.34
N GLU A 323 31.03 131.65 43.51
CA GLU A 323 30.41 132.56 44.49
C GLU A 323 31.41 133.58 45.06
N VAL A 324 32.70 133.21 45.20
CA VAL A 324 33.77 134.15 45.57
C VAL A 324 34.08 135.13 44.42
N SER A 325 34.22 134.62 43.20
CA SER A 325 34.60 135.41 42.00
C SER A 325 33.54 136.43 41.58
N ARG A 326 32.25 136.19 41.86
CA ARG A 326 31.13 137.08 41.52
C ARG A 326 31.12 138.47 42.19
N LYS A 327 32.13 138.81 43.01
CA LYS A 327 32.21 140.08 43.74
C LYS A 327 33.11 141.15 43.11
N SER A 328 33.75 140.91 41.96
CA SER A 328 34.72 141.86 41.37
C SER A 328 34.43 142.34 39.94
N LEU A 329 34.04 143.62 39.85
CA LEU A 329 34.31 144.60 38.77
C LEU A 329 33.56 144.55 37.43
N SER A 330 33.74 145.65 36.69
CA SER A 330 32.92 146.16 35.57
C SER A 330 33.78 146.63 34.36
N PRO A 331 33.22 146.80 33.15
CA PRO A 331 33.97 147.00 31.89
C PRO A 331 34.05 148.46 31.40
N ILE A 332 34.81 148.76 30.31
CA ILE A 332 34.40 149.57 29.12
C ILE A 332 35.55 149.83 28.07
N SER A 333 35.31 149.36 26.83
CA SER A 333 35.45 149.95 25.46
C SER A 333 36.71 150.60 24.80
N ASN A 334 36.76 150.43 23.46
CA ASN A 334 37.07 151.37 22.33
C ASN A 334 38.50 151.90 21.99
N GLY A 335 38.74 152.08 20.67
CA GLY A 335 39.61 153.14 20.11
C GLY A 335 40.34 152.84 18.78
N VAL A 336 40.08 153.61 17.71
CA VAL A 336 40.74 153.55 16.38
C VAL A 336 41.27 154.95 15.99
N HIS A 337 42.41 155.08 15.29
CA HIS A 337 42.60 156.11 14.23
C HIS A 337 43.85 155.92 13.33
N GLU A 338 43.87 156.67 12.23
CA GLU A 338 44.76 156.62 11.04
C GLU A 338 45.06 158.07 10.55
N VAL A 339 46.27 158.36 10.01
CA VAL A 339 46.65 159.60 9.28
C VAL A 339 47.79 159.35 8.26
N THR A 340 47.80 160.07 7.12
CA THR A 340 48.76 159.95 5.98
C THR A 340 49.72 161.17 5.83
N GLY A 341 50.80 161.07 5.03
CA GLY A 341 51.64 162.21 4.61
C GLY A 341 52.63 161.88 3.47
N THR A 342 53.03 162.87 2.64
CA THR A 342 53.74 162.66 1.36
C THR A 342 54.83 163.72 1.08
N PHE A 343 56.04 163.31 0.67
CA PHE A 343 57.04 164.15 -0.02
C PHE A 343 57.98 163.28 -0.93
N PRO A 344 59.07 163.75 -1.57
CA PRO A 344 59.12 163.80 -3.02
C PRO A 344 60.22 162.93 -3.65
N GLY A 345 59.83 161.86 -4.34
CA GLY A 345 60.72 161.06 -5.20
C GLY A 345 60.05 160.76 -6.52
N LYS A 346 59.87 161.75 -7.42
CA LYS A 346 59.03 161.55 -8.63
C LYS A 346 59.57 160.48 -9.58
N GLU A 347 60.89 160.41 -9.75
CA GLU A 347 61.56 159.46 -10.65
C GLU A 347 61.67 158.05 -10.02
N GLU A 348 61.85 157.99 -8.70
CA GLU A 348 61.69 156.76 -7.90
C GLU A 348 60.23 156.29 -7.87
N MET A 349 59.26 157.22 -7.94
CA MET A 349 57.83 156.95 -8.00
C MET A 349 57.41 156.48 -9.39
N GLU A 350 57.94 157.03 -10.49
CA GLU A 350 57.74 156.48 -11.84
C GLU A 350 58.39 155.10 -11.97
N SER A 351 59.59 154.89 -11.41
CA SER A 351 60.24 153.58 -11.33
C SER A 351 59.44 152.59 -10.47
N SER A 352 58.90 153.06 -9.33
CA SER A 352 58.07 152.25 -8.43
C SER A 352 56.67 152.00 -8.99
N LEU A 353 56.11 152.90 -9.80
CA LEU A 353 54.85 152.72 -10.52
C LEU A 353 55.02 151.75 -11.68
N GLN A 354 56.11 151.83 -12.45
CA GLN A 354 56.43 150.83 -13.47
C GLN A 354 56.69 149.45 -12.83
N LYS A 355 57.33 149.42 -11.65
CA LYS A 355 57.45 148.20 -10.86
C LYS A 355 56.08 147.71 -10.38
N LEU A 356 55.25 148.55 -9.77
CA LEU A 356 53.90 148.18 -9.33
C LEU A 356 53.04 147.70 -10.50
N GLU A 357 53.16 148.32 -11.67
CA GLU A 357 52.43 147.94 -12.88
C GLU A 357 52.95 146.61 -13.45
N LYS A 358 54.26 146.35 -13.38
CA LYS A 358 54.85 145.04 -13.70
C LYS A 358 54.35 143.99 -12.72
N ASP A 359 54.43 144.25 -11.42
CA ASP A 359 54.02 143.34 -10.35
C ASP A 359 52.49 143.11 -10.39
N LEU A 360 51.69 144.11 -10.79
CA LEU A 360 50.24 143.99 -11.07
C LEU A 360 49.97 143.15 -12.34
N LYS A 361 50.80 143.27 -13.37
CA LYS A 361 50.76 142.43 -14.59
C LYS A 361 51.33 141.02 -14.35
N GLU A 362 52.09 140.80 -13.28
CA GLU A 362 52.61 139.49 -12.87
C GLU A 362 51.56 138.78 -12.02
N THR A 363 51.09 139.42 -10.94
CA THR A 363 49.98 138.93 -10.10
C THR A 363 48.67 138.75 -10.88
N SER A 364 48.36 139.55 -11.91
CA SER A 364 47.19 139.30 -12.76
C SER A 364 47.33 138.02 -13.58
N ARG A 365 48.51 137.78 -14.18
CA ARG A 365 48.82 136.53 -14.90
C ARG A 365 48.84 135.32 -13.96
N GLU A 366 49.29 135.49 -12.72
CA GLU A 366 49.24 134.42 -11.71
C GLU A 366 47.80 134.13 -11.27
N LYS A 367 46.99 135.15 -11.03
CA LYS A 367 45.56 135.02 -10.77
C LYS A 367 44.83 134.36 -11.95
N ASP A 368 45.18 134.69 -13.19
CA ASP A 368 44.60 134.06 -14.38
C ASP A 368 45.07 132.59 -14.56
N LYS A 369 46.34 132.26 -14.27
CA LYS A 369 46.82 130.86 -14.15
C LYS A 369 46.08 130.09 -13.05
N ALA A 370 45.86 130.70 -11.90
CA ALA A 370 45.14 130.10 -10.79
C ALA A 370 43.66 129.86 -11.13
N LEU A 371 43.01 130.79 -11.86
CA LEU A 371 41.66 130.58 -12.40
C LEU A 371 41.62 129.46 -13.46
N GLN A 372 42.64 129.33 -14.31
CA GLN A 372 42.75 128.20 -15.25
C GLN A 372 42.95 126.87 -14.51
N GLN A 373 43.78 126.83 -13.46
CA GLN A 373 43.95 125.64 -12.62
C GLN A 373 42.68 125.29 -11.85
N LEU A 374 41.98 126.28 -11.29
CA LEU A 374 40.69 126.11 -10.60
C LEU A 374 39.61 125.57 -11.55
N ASN A 375 39.52 126.11 -12.77
CA ASN A 375 38.61 125.59 -13.79
C ASN A 375 38.97 124.16 -14.21
N ARG A 376 40.26 123.84 -14.37
CA ARG A 376 40.70 122.47 -14.66
C ARG A 376 40.39 121.50 -13.52
N LEU A 377 40.58 121.92 -12.27
CA LEU A 377 40.25 121.11 -11.09
C LEU A 377 38.73 120.92 -10.95
N LYS A 378 37.93 121.97 -11.20
CA LYS A 378 36.47 121.89 -11.23
C LYS A 378 35.98 120.94 -12.34
N GLN A 379 36.57 121.03 -13.53
CA GLN A 379 36.24 120.14 -14.65
C GLN A 379 36.56 118.68 -14.31
N HIS A 380 37.76 118.40 -13.79
CA HIS A 380 38.14 117.06 -13.33
C HIS A 380 37.26 116.54 -12.18
N LEU A 381 36.82 117.41 -11.27
CA LEU A 381 35.88 117.03 -10.20
C LEU A 381 34.51 116.67 -10.78
N LEU A 382 34.01 117.43 -11.76
CA LEU A 382 32.74 117.16 -12.43
C LEU A 382 32.81 115.90 -13.31
N GLU A 383 33.91 115.69 -14.01
CA GLU A 383 34.18 114.46 -14.79
C GLU A 383 34.20 113.23 -13.86
N LYS A 384 34.91 113.32 -12.73
CA LYS A 384 34.91 112.24 -11.73
C LYS A 384 33.54 112.04 -11.08
N GLU A 385 32.81 113.11 -10.78
CA GLU A 385 31.44 113.02 -10.25
C GLU A 385 30.50 112.33 -11.24
N SER A 386 30.65 112.57 -12.55
CA SER A 386 29.93 111.83 -13.58
C SER A 386 30.38 110.37 -13.73
N GLU A 387 31.68 110.06 -13.63
CA GLU A 387 32.21 108.69 -13.68
C GLU A 387 31.77 107.86 -12.46
N ASP A 388 31.88 108.43 -11.26
CA ASP A 388 31.35 107.81 -10.02
C ASP A 388 29.82 107.61 -10.10
N THR A 389 29.09 108.52 -10.77
CA THR A 389 27.62 108.40 -10.96
C THR A 389 27.24 107.32 -11.99
N GLU A 390 27.88 107.30 -13.16
CA GLU A 390 27.67 106.27 -14.19
C GLU A 390 27.97 104.87 -13.62
N LYS A 391 29.04 104.75 -12.83
CA LYS A 391 29.36 103.52 -12.10
C LYS A 391 28.28 103.15 -11.07
N MET A 392 27.71 104.10 -10.33
CA MET A 392 26.60 103.82 -9.40
C MET A 392 25.34 103.34 -10.12
N ASP A 393 25.06 103.83 -11.34
CA ASP A 393 23.96 103.35 -12.16
C ASP A 393 24.24 101.93 -12.72
N GLU A 394 25.48 101.64 -13.14
CA GLU A 394 25.90 100.27 -13.52
C GLU A 394 25.80 99.28 -12.35
N ASP A 395 26.37 99.61 -11.18
CA ASP A 395 26.29 98.79 -9.97
C ASP A 395 24.82 98.58 -9.55
N SER A 396 23.97 99.61 -9.64
CA SER A 396 22.53 99.51 -9.36
C SER A 396 21.81 98.55 -10.33
N LYS A 397 22.14 98.62 -11.62
CA LYS A 397 21.59 97.74 -12.67
C LYS A 397 22.03 96.29 -12.48
N ILE A 398 23.27 96.05 -12.05
CA ILE A 398 23.77 94.72 -11.68
C ILE A 398 23.02 94.19 -10.44
N ILE A 399 22.84 95.03 -9.41
CA ILE A 399 22.10 94.67 -8.19
C ILE A 399 20.64 94.29 -8.51
N GLU A 400 19.96 95.02 -9.38
CA GLU A 400 18.57 94.71 -9.75
C GLU A 400 18.46 93.43 -10.58
N GLY A 401 19.37 93.21 -11.54
CA GLY A 401 19.45 91.95 -12.27
C GLY A 401 19.77 90.74 -11.36
N LEU A 402 20.56 90.93 -10.31
CA LEU A 402 20.80 89.90 -9.29
C LEU A 402 19.56 89.65 -8.40
N ARG A 403 18.77 90.69 -8.09
CA ARG A 403 17.49 90.56 -7.35
C ARG A 403 16.45 89.79 -8.16
N GLU A 404 16.26 90.13 -9.44
CA GLU A 404 15.33 89.44 -10.33
C GLU A 404 15.70 87.95 -10.46
N ASN A 405 16.98 87.65 -10.75
CA ASN A 405 17.46 86.27 -10.77
C ASN A 405 17.25 85.55 -9.43
N ASN A 406 17.41 86.22 -8.28
CA ASN A 406 17.18 85.59 -6.99
C ASN A 406 15.70 85.26 -6.75
N GLU A 407 14.77 86.12 -7.17
CA GLU A 407 13.33 85.84 -7.02
C GLU A 407 12.82 84.81 -8.03
N VAL A 408 13.37 84.77 -9.26
CA VAL A 408 13.13 83.67 -10.22
C VAL A 408 13.61 82.34 -9.65
N LEU A 409 14.83 82.29 -9.06
CA LEU A 409 15.33 81.08 -8.40
C LEU A 409 14.48 80.67 -7.21
N ARG A 410 14.01 81.61 -6.37
CA ARG A 410 13.06 81.31 -5.29
C ARG A 410 11.73 80.78 -5.81
N ALA A 411 11.20 81.33 -6.90
CA ALA A 411 9.98 80.84 -7.52
C ALA A 411 10.13 79.41 -8.06
N GLN A 412 11.28 79.09 -8.67
CA GLN A 412 11.64 77.73 -9.08
C GLN A 412 11.75 76.77 -7.88
N VAL A 413 12.41 77.18 -6.79
CA VAL A 413 12.50 76.38 -5.56
C VAL A 413 11.12 76.11 -4.98
N ARG A 414 10.27 77.14 -4.79
CA ARG A 414 8.88 76.97 -4.31
C ARG A 414 8.05 76.04 -5.20
N HIS A 415 8.27 76.07 -6.53
CA HIS A 415 7.59 75.18 -7.45
C HIS A 415 8.07 73.73 -7.31
N LEU A 416 9.40 73.50 -7.21
CA LEU A 416 9.98 72.18 -6.99
C LEU A 416 9.57 71.60 -5.63
N GLU A 417 9.55 72.41 -4.57
CA GLU A 417 9.03 72.03 -3.25
C GLU A 417 7.56 71.61 -3.30
N LYS A 418 6.71 72.37 -4.01
CA LYS A 418 5.29 72.02 -4.19
C LYS A 418 5.12 70.70 -4.96
N SER A 419 5.86 70.53 -6.05
CA SER A 419 5.83 69.30 -6.87
C SER A 419 6.37 68.08 -6.10
N LEU A 420 7.42 68.26 -5.29
CA LEU A 420 7.95 67.22 -4.40
C LEU A 420 6.94 66.82 -3.32
N ASN A 421 6.32 67.79 -2.65
CA ASN A 421 5.27 67.53 -1.65
C ASN A 421 4.05 66.83 -2.25
N GLN A 422 3.66 67.17 -3.48
CA GLN A 422 2.60 66.46 -4.21
C GLN A 422 3.01 65.02 -4.55
N ALA A 423 4.26 64.79 -4.99
CA ALA A 423 4.78 63.45 -5.27
C ALA A 423 4.86 62.57 -4.00
N ILE A 424 5.32 63.12 -2.89
CA ILE A 424 5.33 62.45 -1.57
C ILE A 424 3.90 62.08 -1.14
N SER A 425 2.94 63.01 -1.33
CA SER A 425 1.53 62.77 -0.96
C SER A 425 0.92 61.64 -1.77
N GLY A 426 1.12 61.62 -3.09
CA GLY A 426 0.66 60.53 -3.97
C GLY A 426 1.38 59.21 -3.69
N GLN A 427 2.65 59.23 -3.32
CA GLN A 427 3.38 58.01 -2.94
C GLN A 427 2.87 57.42 -1.62
N GLU A 428 2.50 58.23 -0.64
CA GLU A 428 1.88 57.74 0.60
C GLU A 428 0.45 57.24 0.35
N GLU A 429 -0.32 57.88 -0.55
CA GLU A 429 -1.63 57.37 -0.98
C GLU A 429 -1.52 55.99 -1.65
N VAL A 430 -0.60 55.81 -2.61
CA VAL A 430 -0.33 54.52 -3.26
C VAL A 430 0.18 53.47 -2.27
N LYS A 431 0.96 53.87 -1.27
CA LYS A 431 1.41 52.98 -0.18
C LYS A 431 0.25 52.54 0.71
N MET A 432 -0.70 53.43 0.99
CA MET A 432 -1.91 53.12 1.76
C MET A 432 -2.90 52.25 0.98
N THR A 433 -3.12 52.49 -0.32
CA THR A 433 -3.98 51.62 -1.14
C THR A 433 -3.38 50.22 -1.28
N ASN A 434 -2.09 50.10 -1.60
CA ASN A 434 -1.38 48.82 -1.65
C ASN A 434 -1.43 48.07 -0.29
N SER A 435 -1.24 48.77 0.83
CA SER A 435 -1.38 48.16 2.17
C SER A 435 -2.80 47.63 2.43
N ASN A 436 -3.84 48.35 1.97
CA ASN A 436 -5.23 47.92 2.11
C ASN A 436 -5.58 46.75 1.17
N GLU A 437 -5.01 46.71 -0.04
CA GLU A 437 -5.18 45.58 -0.98
C GLU A 437 -4.45 44.34 -0.50
N LEU A 438 -3.23 44.47 0.04
CA LEU A 438 -2.47 43.39 0.65
C LEU A 438 -3.20 42.80 1.87
N GLN A 439 -3.81 43.65 2.70
CA GLN A 439 -4.64 43.19 3.83
C GLN A 439 -5.89 42.42 3.35
N LYS A 440 -6.62 42.92 2.34
CA LYS A 440 -7.76 42.21 1.73
C LYS A 440 -7.33 40.87 1.11
N ALA A 441 -6.20 40.85 0.40
CA ALA A 441 -5.66 39.62 -0.18
C ALA A 441 -5.30 38.60 0.89
N LYS A 442 -4.74 39.04 2.01
CA LYS A 442 -4.46 38.20 3.19
C LYS A 442 -5.73 37.64 3.83
N GLU A 443 -6.77 38.45 3.99
CA GLU A 443 -8.07 38.00 4.51
C GLU A 443 -8.71 36.92 3.60
N VAL A 444 -8.65 37.11 2.28
CA VAL A 444 -9.10 36.11 1.29
C VAL A 444 -8.26 34.83 1.36
N ILE A 445 -6.94 34.93 1.54
CA ILE A 445 -6.05 33.77 1.75
C ILE A 445 -6.41 33.03 3.05
N ASP A 446 -6.64 33.73 4.14
CA ASP A 446 -7.03 33.12 5.43
C ASP A 446 -8.40 32.43 5.35
N ASP A 447 -9.37 32.99 4.63
CA ASP A 447 -10.67 32.35 4.38
C ASP A 447 -10.60 31.16 3.42
N LEU A 448 -9.72 31.19 2.42
CA LEU A 448 -9.41 30.02 1.59
C LEU A 448 -8.72 28.92 2.40
N ASN A 449 -7.77 29.27 3.27
CA ASN A 449 -7.11 28.33 4.18
C ASN A 449 -8.11 27.66 5.14
N LYS A 450 -9.08 28.41 5.70
CA LYS A 450 -10.18 27.84 6.51
C LYS A 450 -11.02 26.84 5.71
N LYS A 451 -11.34 27.13 4.45
CA LYS A 451 -12.10 26.23 3.54
C LYS A 451 -11.28 24.98 3.17
N VAL A 452 -9.99 25.12 2.90
CA VAL A 452 -9.11 23.97 2.63
C VAL A 452 -8.99 23.08 3.88
N ALA A 453 -8.89 23.66 5.07
CA ALA A 453 -8.86 22.91 6.33
C ALA A 453 -10.17 22.15 6.60
N SER A 454 -11.34 22.74 6.35
CA SER A 454 -12.63 22.05 6.55
C SER A 454 -12.86 20.95 5.50
N LEU A 455 -12.48 21.17 4.24
CA LEU A 455 -12.50 20.14 3.21
C LEU A 455 -11.56 18.98 3.56
N ARG A 456 -10.33 19.27 4.01
CA ARG A 456 -9.37 18.25 4.46
C ARG A 456 -9.93 17.44 5.63
N SER A 457 -10.46 18.08 6.66
CA SER A 457 -11.11 17.40 7.78
C SER A 457 -12.32 16.55 7.37
N THR A 458 -13.02 16.93 6.29
CA THR A 458 -14.12 16.14 5.72
C THR A 458 -13.61 14.92 4.98
N VAL A 459 -12.53 15.05 4.21
CA VAL A 459 -11.84 13.92 3.56
C VAL A 459 -11.26 12.96 4.58
N ASP A 460 -10.59 13.45 5.62
CA ASP A 460 -10.03 12.62 6.69
C ASP A 460 -11.13 11.84 7.44
N ALA A 461 -12.29 12.47 7.70
CA ALA A 461 -13.46 11.77 8.25
C ALA A 461 -14.01 10.70 7.29
N LYS A 462 -14.05 10.96 5.98
CA LYS A 462 -14.48 9.97 4.96
C LYS A 462 -13.50 8.81 4.82
N ASN A 463 -12.19 9.06 4.97
CA ASN A 463 -11.18 8.00 5.00
C ASN A 463 -11.38 7.07 6.21
N VAL A 464 -11.76 7.62 7.38
CA VAL A 464 -12.12 6.81 8.56
C VAL A 464 -13.43 6.03 8.34
N GLU A 465 -14.45 6.64 7.71
CA GLU A 465 -15.67 5.90 7.32
C GLU A 465 -15.35 4.73 6.37
N LEU A 466 -14.50 4.95 5.36
CA LEU A 466 -14.08 3.90 4.40
C LEU A 466 -13.27 2.79 5.07
N LEU A 467 -12.32 3.12 5.96
CA LEU A 467 -11.53 2.13 6.71
C LEU A 467 -12.42 1.27 7.63
N ASN A 468 -13.42 1.88 8.27
CA ASN A 468 -14.40 1.16 9.09
C ASN A 468 -15.28 0.22 8.23
N LEU A 469 -15.70 0.68 7.04
CA LEU A 469 -16.46 -0.16 6.10
C LEU A 469 -15.62 -1.32 5.54
N GLN A 470 -14.35 -1.07 5.19
CA GLN A 470 -13.42 -2.12 4.75
C GLN A 470 -13.17 -3.15 5.85
N THR A 471 -13.07 -2.71 7.11
CA THR A 471 -12.93 -3.59 8.28
C THR A 471 -14.19 -4.44 8.49
N ALA A 472 -15.39 -3.84 8.38
CA ALA A 472 -16.65 -4.56 8.48
C ALA A 472 -16.84 -5.57 7.32
N LEU A 473 -16.45 -5.22 6.09
CA LEU A 473 -16.44 -6.15 4.96
C LEU A 473 -15.48 -7.33 5.19
N GLY A 474 -14.26 -7.06 5.69
CA GLY A 474 -13.32 -8.12 6.08
C GLY A 474 -13.87 -9.04 7.16
N GLN A 475 -14.63 -8.51 8.13
CA GLN A 475 -15.34 -9.31 9.13
C GLN A 475 -16.45 -10.17 8.51
N TYR A 476 -17.25 -9.61 7.59
CA TYR A 476 -18.27 -10.40 6.88
C TYR A 476 -17.67 -11.50 6.01
N PHE A 477 -16.55 -11.27 5.32
CA PHE A 477 -15.87 -12.33 4.56
C PHE A 477 -15.37 -13.46 5.47
N ALA A 478 -14.80 -13.14 6.63
CA ALA A 478 -14.39 -14.14 7.63
C ALA A 478 -15.60 -14.89 8.24
N GLU A 479 -16.73 -14.22 8.44
CA GLU A 479 -17.98 -14.86 8.90
C GLU A 479 -18.59 -15.78 7.83
N ILE A 480 -18.55 -15.39 6.55
CA ILE A 480 -18.98 -16.21 5.41
C ILE A 480 -18.08 -17.45 5.28
N GLU A 481 -16.76 -17.29 5.41
CA GLU A 481 -15.81 -18.41 5.41
C GLU A 481 -16.08 -19.37 6.57
N ALA A 482 -16.19 -18.86 7.80
CA ALA A 482 -16.51 -19.66 8.98
C ALA A 482 -17.87 -20.38 8.87
N LYS A 483 -18.90 -19.72 8.32
CA LYS A 483 -20.19 -20.34 8.00
C LYS A 483 -20.02 -21.48 6.97
N GLY A 484 -19.20 -21.27 5.94
CA GLY A 484 -18.85 -22.32 4.96
C GLY A 484 -18.12 -23.51 5.57
N HIS A 485 -17.29 -23.31 6.62
CA HIS A 485 -16.72 -24.41 7.39
C HIS A 485 -17.79 -25.20 8.16
N LEU A 486 -18.65 -24.50 8.91
CA LEU A 486 -19.75 -25.12 9.66
C LEU A 486 -20.75 -25.86 8.73
N GLU A 487 -20.99 -25.36 7.53
CA GLU A 487 -21.86 -26.03 6.54
C GLU A 487 -21.23 -27.32 5.99
N ARG A 488 -19.90 -27.38 5.80
CA ARG A 488 -19.18 -28.60 5.42
C ARG A 488 -19.16 -29.63 6.56
N GLU A 489 -18.91 -29.19 7.80
CA GLU A 489 -18.97 -30.06 8.99
C GLU A 489 -20.38 -30.62 9.20
N LEU A 490 -21.42 -29.80 9.05
CA LEU A 490 -22.82 -30.21 9.14
C LEU A 490 -23.25 -31.16 8.00
N ALA A 491 -22.69 -31.00 6.80
CA ALA A 491 -22.88 -31.95 5.71
C ALA A 491 -22.21 -33.30 6.01
N SER A 492 -20.98 -33.30 6.51
CA SER A 492 -20.26 -34.52 6.93
C SER A 492 -20.98 -35.25 8.06
N ALA A 493 -21.41 -34.54 9.11
CA ALA A 493 -22.18 -35.12 10.22
C ALA A 493 -23.54 -35.70 9.77
N ARG A 494 -24.16 -35.13 8.72
CA ARG A 494 -25.35 -35.71 8.08
C ARG A 494 -25.02 -36.99 7.32
N GLU A 495 -23.93 -37.03 6.57
CA GLU A 495 -23.48 -38.25 5.88
C GLU A 495 -23.17 -39.38 6.89
N GLU A 496 -22.44 -39.08 7.96
CA GLU A 496 -22.17 -40.04 9.04
C GLU A 496 -23.46 -40.52 9.71
N SER A 497 -24.41 -39.63 9.98
CA SER A 497 -25.72 -39.98 10.54
C SER A 497 -26.52 -40.91 9.62
N VAL A 498 -26.53 -40.65 8.30
CA VAL A 498 -27.16 -41.54 7.30
C VAL A 498 -26.43 -42.89 7.23
N ARG A 499 -25.10 -42.89 7.27
CA ARG A 499 -24.26 -44.11 7.26
C ARG A 499 -24.45 -44.97 8.51
N LEU A 500 -24.63 -44.35 9.68
CA LEU A 500 -24.97 -45.03 10.93
C LEU A 500 -26.41 -45.54 10.92
N SER A 501 -27.36 -44.75 10.39
CA SER A 501 -28.75 -45.16 10.24
C SER A 501 -28.90 -46.37 9.32
N LYS A 502 -28.18 -46.40 8.18
CA LYS A 502 -28.13 -47.57 7.32
C LYS A 502 -27.53 -48.79 8.02
N ARG A 503 -26.39 -48.64 8.72
CA ARG A 503 -25.80 -49.75 9.49
C ARG A 503 -26.74 -50.30 10.57
N LEU A 504 -27.57 -49.44 11.16
CA LEU A 504 -28.61 -49.85 12.11
C LEU A 504 -29.74 -50.62 11.41
N GLU A 505 -30.16 -50.19 10.22
CA GLU A 505 -31.14 -50.90 9.41
C GLU A 505 -30.62 -52.28 8.94
N ASP A 506 -29.41 -52.33 8.38
CA ASP A 506 -28.73 -53.57 7.97
C ASP A 506 -28.64 -54.56 9.16
N ALA A 507 -28.34 -54.06 10.37
CA ALA A 507 -28.28 -54.86 11.59
C ALA A 507 -29.66 -55.30 12.11
N LEU A 508 -30.69 -54.47 11.98
CA LEU A 508 -32.07 -54.84 12.33
C LEU A 508 -32.62 -55.92 11.38
N GLN A 509 -32.32 -55.83 10.09
CA GLN A 509 -32.67 -56.87 9.12
C GLN A 509 -31.99 -58.21 9.49
N LEU A 510 -30.69 -58.20 9.83
CA LEU A 510 -29.96 -59.39 10.27
C LEU A 510 -30.49 -59.98 11.60
N VAL A 511 -30.95 -59.14 12.53
CA VAL A 511 -31.61 -59.61 13.77
C VAL A 511 -32.95 -60.27 13.47
N GLU A 512 -33.73 -59.76 12.51
CA GLU A 512 -35.01 -60.36 12.14
C GLU A 512 -34.83 -61.65 11.31
N THR A 513 -33.83 -61.76 10.42
CA THR A 513 -33.53 -63.03 9.73
C THR A 513 -33.04 -64.10 10.70
N THR A 514 -32.09 -63.79 11.58
CA THR A 514 -31.61 -64.76 12.60
C THR A 514 -32.68 -65.12 13.63
N LYS A 515 -33.66 -64.25 13.88
CA LYS A 515 -34.87 -64.57 14.64
C LYS A 515 -35.78 -65.55 13.87
N GLN A 516 -36.00 -65.34 12.57
CA GLN A 516 -36.79 -66.26 11.73
C GLN A 516 -36.12 -67.64 11.59
N GLU A 517 -34.79 -67.68 11.38
CA GLU A 517 -33.99 -68.92 11.40
C GLU A 517 -34.12 -69.66 12.73
N LYS A 518 -34.10 -68.93 13.86
CA LYS A 518 -34.31 -69.49 15.20
C LYS A 518 -35.74 -70.00 15.39
N GLU A 519 -36.75 -69.30 14.89
CA GLU A 519 -38.16 -69.73 14.96
C GLU A 519 -38.38 -71.00 14.11
N GLU A 520 -37.81 -71.06 12.90
CA GLU A 520 -37.83 -72.26 12.04
C GLU A 520 -37.06 -73.44 12.68
N ALA A 521 -35.92 -73.17 13.31
CA ALA A 521 -35.15 -74.19 14.05
C ALA A 521 -35.93 -74.72 15.27
N LEU A 522 -36.63 -73.85 16.00
CA LEU A 522 -37.52 -74.26 17.10
C LEU A 522 -38.71 -75.08 16.60
N GLU A 523 -39.26 -74.78 15.42
CA GLU A 523 -40.30 -75.63 14.83
C GLU A 523 -39.75 -76.99 14.40
N LYS A 524 -38.58 -77.03 13.75
CA LYS A 524 -37.88 -78.28 13.38
C LYS A 524 -37.58 -79.15 14.61
N VAL A 525 -37.14 -78.56 15.73
CA VAL A 525 -37.02 -79.26 17.01
C VAL A 525 -38.38 -79.75 17.51
N SER A 526 -39.42 -78.92 17.48
CA SER A 526 -40.78 -79.30 17.89
C SER A 526 -41.43 -80.37 17.00
N GLN A 527 -40.99 -80.52 15.75
CA GLN A 527 -41.35 -81.63 14.85
C GLN A 527 -40.56 -82.90 15.23
N ALA A 528 -39.24 -82.78 15.44
CA ALA A 528 -38.39 -83.90 15.85
C ALA A 528 -38.77 -84.48 17.22
N GLU A 529 -39.13 -83.65 18.20
CA GLU A 529 -39.62 -84.09 19.51
C GLU A 529 -40.93 -84.87 19.42
N ARG A 530 -41.86 -84.46 18.55
CA ARG A 530 -43.10 -85.21 18.27
C ARG A 530 -42.80 -86.58 17.65
N LEU A 531 -41.97 -86.62 16.60
CA LEU A 531 -41.57 -87.87 15.96
C LEU A 531 -40.79 -88.80 16.92
N PHE A 532 -39.98 -88.24 17.82
CA PHE A 532 -39.30 -88.99 18.88
C PHE A 532 -40.27 -89.53 19.92
N ALA A 533 -41.28 -88.76 20.33
CA ALA A 533 -42.33 -89.22 21.24
C ALA A 533 -43.18 -90.34 20.63
N GLU A 534 -43.55 -90.23 19.35
CA GLU A 534 -44.22 -91.31 18.59
C GLU A 534 -43.33 -92.54 18.44
N GLY A 535 -42.05 -92.36 18.13
CA GLY A 535 -41.05 -93.42 18.04
C GLY A 535 -40.89 -94.16 19.38
N LYS A 536 -40.80 -93.43 20.48
CA LYS A 536 -40.79 -93.98 21.84
C LYS A 536 -42.08 -94.72 22.17
N GLY A 537 -43.24 -94.20 21.77
CA GLY A 537 -44.53 -94.91 21.90
C GLY A 537 -44.57 -96.22 21.12
N ARG A 538 -44.00 -96.25 19.91
CA ARG A 538 -43.81 -97.48 19.12
C ARG A 538 -42.85 -98.47 19.81
N VAL A 539 -41.72 -98.01 20.34
CA VAL A 539 -40.76 -98.84 21.08
C VAL A 539 -41.42 -99.45 22.32
N ASN A 540 -42.08 -98.65 23.16
CA ASN A 540 -42.80 -99.15 24.34
C ASN A 540 -43.82 -100.25 23.98
N LYS A 541 -44.56 -100.08 22.87
CA LYS A 541 -45.52 -101.10 22.39
C LYS A 541 -44.81 -102.36 21.90
N LEU A 542 -43.68 -102.24 21.20
CA LEU A 542 -42.86 -103.38 20.78
C LEU A 542 -42.22 -104.09 21.98
N GLU A 543 -41.83 -103.38 23.04
CA GLU A 543 -41.33 -103.95 24.30
C GLU A 543 -42.45 -104.70 25.04
N GLU A 544 -43.65 -104.12 25.13
CA GLU A 544 -44.84 -104.80 25.63
C GLU A 544 -45.10 -106.10 24.86
N ASP A 545 -45.17 -106.05 23.54
CA ASP A 545 -45.48 -107.20 22.69
C ASP A 545 -44.34 -108.24 22.71
N ASN A 546 -43.07 -107.81 22.81
CA ASN A 546 -41.93 -108.70 23.07
C ASN A 546 -42.06 -109.36 24.46
N SER A 547 -42.54 -108.65 25.49
CA SER A 547 -42.81 -109.23 26.81
C SER A 547 -43.97 -110.24 26.78
N LYS A 548 -45.00 -110.02 25.96
CA LYS A 548 -46.12 -110.95 25.75
C LYS A 548 -45.61 -112.22 25.04
N LEU A 549 -44.79 -112.06 23.99
CA LEU A 549 -44.14 -113.16 23.27
C LEU A 549 -43.16 -113.94 24.15
N ARG A 550 -42.35 -113.28 25.00
CA ARG A 550 -41.47 -113.95 25.97
C ARG A 550 -42.27 -114.79 26.97
N ARG A 551 -43.34 -114.26 27.57
CA ARG A 551 -44.22 -115.04 28.46
C ARG A 551 -44.88 -116.22 27.73
N ALA A 552 -45.32 -116.04 26.48
CA ALA A 552 -45.90 -117.13 25.68
C ALA A 552 -44.87 -118.22 25.33
N LEU A 553 -43.63 -117.85 25.04
CA LEU A 553 -42.51 -118.77 24.82
C LEU A 553 -42.11 -119.50 26.11
N GLU A 554 -42.08 -118.80 27.25
CA GLU A 554 -41.82 -119.39 28.57
C GLU A 554 -42.90 -120.40 28.97
N GLN A 555 -44.18 -120.08 28.69
CA GLN A 555 -45.31 -121.00 28.87
C GLN A 555 -45.23 -122.21 27.94
N SER A 556 -44.87 -122.04 26.67
CA SER A 556 -44.74 -123.15 25.72
C SER A 556 -43.53 -124.04 26.03
N MET A 557 -42.40 -123.45 26.46
CA MET A 557 -41.22 -124.17 26.97
C MET A 557 -41.54 -124.94 28.26
N THR A 558 -42.29 -124.32 29.19
CA THR A 558 -42.75 -125.00 30.41
C THR A 558 -43.67 -126.17 30.09
N ARG A 559 -44.57 -126.01 29.11
CA ARG A 559 -45.43 -127.11 28.61
C ARG A 559 -44.62 -128.21 27.94
N LEU A 560 -43.63 -127.87 27.11
CA LEU A 560 -42.73 -128.82 26.44
C LEU A 560 -41.94 -129.62 27.47
N ASN A 561 -41.25 -128.96 28.41
CA ASN A 561 -40.45 -129.61 29.45
C ASN A 561 -41.31 -130.54 30.31
N ARG A 562 -42.53 -130.12 30.68
CA ARG A 562 -43.48 -130.98 31.40
C ARG A 562 -43.91 -132.20 30.59
N MET A 563 -44.15 -132.05 29.29
CA MET A 563 -44.51 -133.17 28.40
C MET A 563 -43.31 -134.09 28.11
N SER A 564 -42.07 -133.60 28.20
CA SER A 564 -40.84 -134.39 28.01
C SER A 564 -40.41 -135.14 29.27
N MET A 565 -40.68 -134.61 30.47
CA MET A 565 -40.38 -135.34 31.72
C MET A 565 -41.26 -136.58 31.89
N ASP A 566 -42.50 -136.55 31.41
CA ASP A 566 -43.44 -137.67 31.48
C ASP A 566 -43.16 -138.78 30.44
N SER A 567 -42.41 -138.50 29.35
CA SER A 567 -42.14 -139.50 28.29
C SER A 567 -41.01 -140.47 28.60
N ASP A 568 -39.99 -140.02 29.32
CA ASP A 568 -38.68 -140.69 29.34
C ASP A 568 -38.62 -141.88 30.33
N PHE A 569 -39.64 -142.04 31.17
CA PHE A 569 -39.72 -143.08 32.21
C PHE A 569 -40.67 -144.25 31.88
N SER A 570 -41.30 -144.29 30.71
CA SER A 570 -42.29 -145.32 30.36
C SER A 570 -41.99 -146.08 29.06
N VAL A 571 -41.31 -147.22 29.16
CA VAL A 571 -41.25 -148.23 28.08
C VAL A 571 -42.48 -149.14 28.17
N ASP A 572 -43.21 -149.35 27.07
CA ASP A 572 -44.40 -150.22 27.07
C ASP A 572 -44.05 -151.64 27.54
N ARG A 573 -44.66 -152.04 28.66
CA ARG A 573 -44.54 -153.38 29.27
C ARG A 573 -44.79 -154.51 28.27
N ARG A 574 -45.60 -154.31 27.22
CA ARG A 574 -45.81 -155.30 26.16
C ARG A 574 -44.56 -155.52 25.30
N ILE A 575 -43.81 -154.46 25.00
CA ILE A 575 -42.53 -154.54 24.27
C ILE A 575 -41.50 -155.27 25.14
N VAL A 576 -41.39 -154.89 26.42
CA VAL A 576 -40.48 -155.54 27.38
C VAL A 576 -40.76 -157.03 27.54
N ILE A 577 -42.04 -157.41 27.72
CA ILE A 577 -42.46 -158.83 27.79
C ILE A 577 -42.14 -159.54 26.46
N LYS A 578 -42.43 -158.93 25.31
CA LYS A 578 -42.19 -159.56 24.00
C LYS A 578 -40.71 -159.80 23.75
N LEU A 579 -39.84 -158.87 24.16
CA LEU A 579 -38.38 -159.06 24.10
C LEU A 579 -37.93 -160.22 25.00
N LEU A 580 -38.35 -160.27 26.27
CA LEU A 580 -38.07 -161.38 27.19
C LEU A 580 -38.54 -162.74 26.66
N VAL A 581 -39.78 -162.81 26.15
CA VAL A 581 -40.33 -164.04 25.55
C VAL A 581 -39.53 -164.45 24.31
N THR A 582 -39.14 -163.49 23.46
CA THR A 582 -38.32 -163.77 22.26
C THR A 582 -36.91 -164.25 22.63
N TYR A 583 -36.32 -163.73 23.71
CA TYR A 583 -35.01 -164.15 24.21
C TYR A 583 -35.00 -165.62 24.65
N PHE A 584 -36.01 -166.05 25.44
CA PHE A 584 -36.15 -167.46 25.83
C PHE A 584 -36.54 -168.35 24.64
N GLN A 585 -37.50 -167.94 23.79
CA GLN A 585 -37.93 -168.73 22.63
C GLN A 585 -36.82 -168.94 21.59
N ARG A 586 -35.88 -168.01 21.46
CA ARG A 586 -34.72 -168.11 20.54
C ARG A 586 -33.44 -168.57 21.26
N ASN A 587 -33.61 -169.47 22.23
CA ASN A 587 -32.53 -170.23 22.88
C ASN A 587 -31.38 -169.32 23.42
N HIS A 588 -31.75 -168.23 24.10
CA HIS A 588 -30.84 -167.22 24.66
C HIS A 588 -30.04 -166.39 23.64
N SER A 589 -30.66 -166.01 22.51
CA SER A 589 -30.04 -165.14 21.49
C SER A 589 -29.48 -163.83 22.06
N LYS A 590 -28.19 -163.58 21.81
CA LYS A 590 -27.48 -162.35 22.25
C LYS A 590 -28.00 -161.07 21.60
N GLU A 591 -28.51 -161.14 20.37
CA GLU A 591 -29.04 -159.98 19.64
C GLU A 591 -30.28 -159.39 20.31
N VAL A 592 -31.16 -160.27 20.84
CA VAL A 592 -32.36 -159.85 21.58
C VAL A 592 -31.96 -159.19 22.91
N LEU A 593 -30.88 -159.68 23.54
CA LEU A 593 -30.36 -159.13 24.79
C LEU A 593 -29.70 -157.74 24.59
N ASP A 594 -28.96 -157.54 23.50
CA ASP A 594 -28.43 -156.21 23.11
C ASP A 594 -29.57 -155.22 22.77
N LEU A 595 -30.61 -155.67 22.06
CA LEU A 595 -31.78 -154.83 21.80
C LEU A 595 -32.54 -154.48 23.09
N MET A 596 -32.67 -155.42 24.04
CA MET A 596 -33.20 -155.15 25.38
C MET A 596 -32.38 -154.09 26.10
N VAL A 597 -31.04 -154.26 26.18
CA VAL A 597 -30.12 -153.29 26.78
C VAL A 597 -30.33 -151.88 26.22
N ARG A 598 -30.48 -151.76 24.90
CA ARG A 598 -30.63 -150.47 24.22
C ARG A 598 -32.03 -149.84 24.38
N MET A 599 -33.10 -150.64 24.45
CA MET A 599 -34.47 -150.14 24.64
C MET A 599 -34.87 -149.91 26.11
N LEU A 600 -34.25 -150.61 27.05
CA LEU A 600 -34.51 -150.47 28.49
C LEU A 600 -33.53 -149.51 29.20
N GLY A 601 -32.55 -148.96 28.49
CA GLY A 601 -31.61 -147.98 29.05
C GLY A 601 -30.68 -148.53 30.14
N PHE A 602 -30.31 -149.81 30.06
CA PHE A 602 -29.47 -150.47 31.08
C PHE A 602 -28.16 -149.69 31.31
N SER A 603 -27.75 -149.56 32.57
CA SER A 603 -26.47 -148.95 32.93
C SER A 603 -25.29 -149.81 32.44
N GLU A 604 -24.09 -149.24 32.34
CA GLU A 604 -22.92 -150.00 31.88
C GLU A 604 -22.57 -151.14 32.88
N GLU A 605 -22.75 -150.89 34.18
CA GLU A 605 -22.60 -151.88 35.25
C GLU A 605 -23.68 -152.99 35.21
N GLU A 606 -24.84 -152.72 34.61
CA GLU A 606 -25.88 -153.73 34.36
C GLU A 606 -25.52 -154.58 33.13
N LYS A 607 -25.14 -153.94 32.01
CA LYS A 607 -24.65 -154.63 30.79
C LYS A 607 -23.48 -155.56 31.08
N GLN A 608 -22.60 -155.17 32.01
CA GLN A 608 -21.45 -155.97 32.42
C GLN A 608 -21.85 -157.19 33.26
N ARG A 609 -22.97 -157.13 34.01
CA ARG A 609 -23.54 -158.26 34.76
C ARG A 609 -24.34 -159.25 33.90
N ILE A 610 -24.82 -158.85 32.72
CA ILE A 610 -25.45 -159.75 31.72
C ILE A 610 -24.53 -160.11 30.54
N GLY A 611 -23.23 -159.76 30.60
CA GLY A 611 -22.19 -160.31 29.72
C GLY A 611 -22.22 -159.83 28.26
N VAL A 612 -22.71 -158.61 27.99
CA VAL A 612 -22.87 -158.07 26.62
C VAL A 612 -21.78 -157.04 26.25
N ALA A 613 -21.15 -156.39 27.23
CA ALA A 613 -20.32 -155.21 27.01
C ALA A 613 -18.90 -155.48 26.46
N GLN A 614 -18.68 -155.36 25.14
CA GLN A 614 -17.38 -155.06 24.53
C GLN A 614 -17.50 -154.50 23.09
N GLN A 615 -16.76 -153.42 22.77
CA GLN A 615 -16.57 -152.78 21.44
C GLN A 615 -17.81 -152.01 20.88
N GLY A 616 -17.73 -150.85 20.18
CA GLY A 616 -16.62 -149.90 19.98
C GLY A 616 -16.86 -148.82 18.89
N ALA A 617 -16.62 -147.53 19.22
CA ALA A 617 -16.25 -146.34 18.38
C ALA A 617 -16.92 -145.96 17.00
N GLY A 618 -17.16 -144.64 16.74
CA GLY A 618 -17.06 -144.08 15.36
C GLY A 618 -17.82 -142.79 14.92
N LYS A 619 -17.07 -141.69 14.69
CA LYS A 619 -17.17 -140.62 13.62
C LYS A 619 -18.53 -140.07 13.05
N GLY A 620 -18.69 -138.73 13.05
CA GLY A 620 -18.34 -137.89 11.86
C GLY A 620 -19.37 -136.96 11.13
N VAL A 621 -19.08 -135.64 11.11
CA VAL A 621 -19.45 -134.59 10.07
C VAL A 621 -20.95 -134.36 9.74
N VAL A 622 -21.47 -133.50 8.83
CA VAL A 622 -21.07 -132.55 7.72
C VAL A 622 -22.20 -131.47 7.56
N ARG A 623 -22.19 -130.36 6.79
CA ARG A 623 -21.18 -129.38 6.24
C ARG A 623 -21.90 -128.30 5.36
N GLY A 624 -21.51 -127.02 5.44
CA GLY A 624 -21.77 -125.97 4.41
C GLY A 624 -23.05 -125.13 4.60
N VAL A 625 -23.45 -124.17 3.75
CA VAL A 625 -22.86 -123.37 2.61
C VAL A 625 -23.88 -122.23 2.28
N PHE A 626 -23.63 -121.08 1.62
CA PHE A 626 -22.45 -120.40 1.03
C PHE A 626 -22.73 -118.87 0.91
N GLY A 627 -21.72 -118.02 0.66
CA GLY A 627 -21.86 -116.58 0.31
C GLY A 627 -20.70 -115.71 0.80
N LEU A 628 -20.00 -114.98 -0.09
CA LEU A 628 -18.70 -114.29 0.10
C LEU A 628 -18.53 -113.15 -0.94
N PRO A 629 -17.50 -112.24 -0.91
CA PRO A 629 -16.33 -112.12 -0.01
C PRO A 629 -15.99 -110.68 0.51
N GLY A 630 -14.93 -110.56 1.33
CA GLY A 630 -14.16 -109.30 1.59
C GLY A 630 -14.51 -108.57 2.90
N ARG A 631 -13.82 -108.68 4.05
CA ARG A 631 -12.38 -108.81 4.41
C ARG A 631 -11.59 -107.49 4.43
N LEU A 632 -11.71 -106.70 5.51
CA LEU A 632 -10.60 -106.47 6.49
C LEU A 632 -11.07 -105.70 7.75
N VAL A 633 -10.23 -105.69 8.79
CA VAL A 633 -10.49 -105.29 10.18
C VAL A 633 -9.97 -103.88 10.48
N GLY A 634 -10.68 -103.10 11.32
CA GLY A 634 -10.09 -101.97 12.07
C GLY A 634 -10.96 -100.71 12.18
N GLY A 635 -10.87 -99.99 13.31
CA GLY A 635 -11.31 -98.59 13.42
C GLY A 635 -10.36 -97.64 12.67
N ILE A 636 -10.59 -96.32 12.60
CA ILE A 636 -10.91 -95.41 13.72
C ILE A 636 -11.74 -94.19 13.25
N LEU A 637 -12.57 -93.68 14.16
CA LEU A 637 -13.12 -92.31 14.31
C LEU A 637 -12.94 -91.25 13.19
N GLY A 638 -14.07 -90.85 12.57
CA GLY A 638 -14.43 -89.44 12.27
C GLY A 638 -14.01 -88.81 10.93
N GLY A 639 -14.99 -88.32 10.13
CA GLY A 639 -14.65 -87.29 9.11
C GLY A 639 -15.48 -87.04 7.82
N SER A 640 -16.75 -87.45 7.65
CA SER A 640 -17.58 -87.06 6.47
C SER A 640 -17.07 -87.60 5.09
N PRO A 641 -17.63 -87.27 3.90
CA PRO A 641 -18.92 -86.62 3.56
C PRO A 641 -19.78 -87.32 2.46
N THR A 642 -21.05 -86.87 2.31
CA THR A 642 -21.89 -86.81 1.06
C THR A 642 -22.17 -88.12 0.25
N GLU A 643 -23.15 -88.22 -0.67
CA GLU A 643 -24.08 -87.26 -1.32
C GLU A 643 -25.55 -87.80 -1.36
N ASN A 644 -26.53 -86.92 -1.60
CA ASN A 644 -27.51 -87.11 -2.70
C ASN A 644 -28.32 -85.83 -2.99
N SER A 645 -28.66 -85.59 -4.26
CA SER A 645 -29.26 -84.36 -4.83
C SER A 645 -30.80 -84.43 -4.92
N GLY A 646 -31.58 -83.33 -4.94
CA GLY A 646 -31.24 -81.90 -4.84
C GLY A 646 -32.32 -81.00 -5.49
N THR A 647 -31.90 -80.00 -6.30
CA THR A 647 -32.69 -78.96 -7.03
C THR A 647 -32.80 -77.59 -6.32
N MET A 648 -32.55 -76.42 -6.94
CA MET A 648 -31.37 -75.95 -7.73
C MET A 648 -31.52 -74.45 -8.12
N ALA A 649 -30.52 -73.63 -7.76
CA ALA A 649 -30.16 -72.31 -8.33
C ALA A 649 -28.85 -71.84 -7.63
N SER A 650 -27.69 -71.66 -8.28
CA SER A 650 -27.31 -70.68 -9.33
C SER A 650 -26.80 -69.35 -8.71
N ASP A 651 -25.56 -68.87 -8.95
CA ASP A 651 -24.44 -69.42 -9.73
C ASP A 651 -23.06 -68.83 -9.30
N ASN A 652 -21.97 -69.30 -9.92
CA ASN A 652 -20.59 -68.76 -9.91
C ASN A 652 -19.64 -69.12 -8.73
N GLN A 653 -19.39 -70.42 -8.53
CA GLN A 653 -18.02 -70.90 -8.28
C GLN A 653 -17.72 -72.07 -9.22
N SER A 654 -16.64 -71.95 -9.99
CA SER A 654 -16.29 -72.86 -11.06
C SER A 654 -15.52 -74.09 -10.53
N PHE A 655 -15.57 -75.19 -11.27
CA PHE A 655 -14.63 -76.31 -11.08
C PHE A 655 -13.16 -75.84 -11.17
N ALA A 656 -12.89 -74.79 -11.96
CA ALA A 656 -11.59 -74.14 -12.02
C ALA A 656 -11.19 -73.48 -10.69
N ASP A 657 -12.14 -72.84 -9.98
CA ASP A 657 -11.85 -72.17 -8.70
C ASP A 657 -11.53 -73.19 -7.61
N MET A 658 -12.25 -74.31 -7.54
CA MET A 658 -11.92 -75.42 -6.62
C MET A 658 -10.57 -76.07 -6.97
N TRP A 659 -10.19 -76.13 -8.25
CA TRP A 659 -8.85 -76.58 -8.66
C TRP A 659 -7.75 -75.57 -8.32
N VAL A 660 -8.04 -74.27 -8.42
CA VAL A 660 -7.11 -73.18 -8.02
C VAL A 660 -6.93 -73.17 -6.50
N ASP A 661 -8.01 -73.28 -5.72
CA ASP A 661 -7.94 -73.42 -4.26
C ASP A 661 -7.16 -74.67 -3.85
N PHE A 662 -7.35 -75.81 -4.53
CA PHE A 662 -6.56 -77.02 -4.30
C PHE A 662 -5.06 -76.81 -4.59
N LEU A 663 -4.72 -76.17 -5.73
CA LEU A 663 -3.34 -75.88 -6.10
C LEU A 663 -2.67 -74.83 -5.18
N LEU A 664 -3.43 -73.83 -4.72
CA LEU A 664 -2.96 -72.85 -3.73
C LEU A 664 -2.74 -73.51 -2.37
N LYS A 665 -3.65 -74.42 -1.95
CA LYS A 665 -3.53 -75.22 -0.72
C LYS A 665 -2.30 -76.12 -0.76
N GLU A 666 -2.10 -76.85 -1.84
CA GLU A 666 -0.95 -77.76 -2.01
C GLU A 666 0.36 -76.96 -2.16
N GLY A 667 0.32 -75.76 -2.75
CA GLY A 667 1.42 -74.80 -2.77
C GLY A 667 1.81 -74.30 -1.39
N GLU A 668 0.86 -73.79 -0.60
CA GLU A 668 1.09 -73.30 0.77
C GLU A 668 1.60 -74.44 1.68
N GLU A 669 1.09 -75.67 1.49
CA GLU A 669 1.58 -76.86 2.18
C GLU A 669 2.97 -77.33 1.69
N ARG A 670 3.40 -77.00 0.48
CA ARG A 670 4.79 -77.20 0.02
C ARG A 670 5.73 -76.19 0.64
N GLU A 671 5.36 -74.91 0.60
CA GLU A 671 6.16 -73.81 1.15
C GLU A 671 6.36 -73.95 2.67
N LYS A 672 5.34 -74.40 3.40
CA LYS A 672 5.44 -74.76 4.83
C LYS A 672 6.35 -75.96 5.12
N ARG A 673 6.50 -76.90 4.19
CA ARG A 673 7.44 -78.03 4.32
C ARG A 673 8.88 -77.62 4.00
N GLU A 674 9.08 -76.75 3.00
CA GLU A 674 10.40 -76.27 2.58
C GLU A 674 10.98 -75.23 3.56
N SER A 675 10.14 -74.34 4.13
CA SER A 675 10.56 -73.38 5.17
C SER A 675 10.91 -74.03 6.53
N SER A 676 10.36 -75.20 6.83
CA SER A 676 10.60 -75.91 8.10
C SER A 676 11.96 -76.64 8.19
N GLN A 677 12.74 -76.70 7.09
CA GLN A 677 13.93 -77.55 7.01
C GLN A 677 15.27 -76.79 6.99
N ASN A 678 15.26 -75.44 7.11
CA ASN A 678 16.44 -74.61 6.81
C ASN A 678 16.95 -73.73 7.98
N ILE A 679 16.56 -74.01 9.23
CA ILE A 679 17.04 -73.29 10.44
C ILE A 679 17.41 -74.30 11.54
N ASN A 680 18.62 -74.89 11.49
CA ASN A 680 19.25 -75.60 12.63
C ASN A 680 20.72 -76.04 12.40
N VAL A 681 21.65 -75.12 12.08
CA VAL A 681 23.12 -75.38 12.12
C VAL A 681 23.90 -74.12 12.53
N ALA A 682 24.76 -74.23 13.56
CA ALA A 682 25.88 -73.32 13.96
C ALA A 682 25.52 -71.85 14.36
N VAL A 683 25.79 -71.29 15.55
CA VAL A 683 26.65 -71.64 16.74
C VAL A 683 28.15 -71.63 16.41
N GLU A 684 29.08 -70.87 17.04
CA GLU A 684 29.11 -69.86 18.14
C GLU A 684 30.41 -69.01 17.98
N ASP A 685 30.56 -67.82 18.61
CA ASP A 685 31.63 -67.51 19.61
C ASP A 685 31.72 -66.03 20.11
N THR A 686 31.63 -65.87 21.44
CA THR A 686 32.45 -65.03 22.36
C THR A 686 32.94 -63.59 22.04
N SER A 687 32.20 -62.59 22.58
CA SER A 687 32.57 -61.61 23.67
C SER A 687 33.92 -60.81 23.69
N PRO A 688 34.11 -59.71 24.50
CA PRO A 688 33.24 -59.14 25.56
C PRO A 688 33.07 -57.58 25.67
N SER A 689 31.93 -57.18 26.25
CA SER A 689 31.73 -56.05 27.21
C SER A 689 31.87 -54.55 26.84
N THR A 690 30.97 -53.76 27.47
CA THR A 690 31.05 -52.30 27.81
C THR A 690 30.85 -51.30 26.65
N ASN A 691 29.81 -50.46 26.59
CA ASN A 691 28.57 -50.36 27.38
C ASN A 691 27.43 -49.74 26.53
N ASN A 692 26.17 -50.01 26.90
CA ASN A 692 24.93 -49.52 26.26
C ASN A 692 24.81 -47.97 26.19
N PRO A 693 23.97 -47.38 25.29
CA PRO A 693 22.75 -47.96 24.72
C PRO A 693 22.59 -47.91 23.18
N SER A 694 21.48 -48.49 22.70
CA SER A 694 21.11 -48.63 21.29
C SER A 694 20.94 -47.31 20.53
N LEU A 695 21.31 -47.34 19.25
CA LEU A 695 20.77 -46.44 18.23
C LEU A 695 19.27 -46.74 18.02
N GLN A 696 18.40 -45.94 18.66
CA GLN A 696 17.21 -45.49 17.96
C GLN A 696 17.61 -44.30 17.09
N ILE A 697 17.08 -44.24 15.86
CA ILE A 697 17.26 -43.06 15.01
C ILE A 697 16.50 -41.88 15.61
N GLU A 698 17.15 -40.73 15.54
CA GLU A 698 16.94 -39.48 16.26
C GLU A 698 15.48 -38.95 16.26
N GLN A 699 14.94 -38.55 17.42
CA GLN A 699 14.71 -37.15 17.88
C GLN A 699 13.49 -36.45 17.24
N ARG A 700 12.72 -35.56 17.90
CA ARG A 700 12.73 -34.86 19.22
C ARG A 700 11.27 -34.36 19.42
N THR A 701 10.53 -34.51 20.54
CA THR A 701 10.70 -33.95 21.91
C THR A 701 11.18 -32.48 21.91
N SER A 702 10.63 -31.49 22.60
CA SER A 702 9.55 -31.32 23.58
C SER A 702 9.67 -29.85 24.03
N GLU A 703 8.54 -29.17 24.23
CA GLU A 703 8.24 -28.05 25.16
C GLU A 703 9.34 -27.05 25.67
N PHE A 704 8.93 -25.76 25.75
CA PHE A 704 9.22 -24.68 26.73
C PHE A 704 9.34 -23.30 26.02
N SER A 705 9.08 -22.13 26.63
CA SER A 705 8.01 -21.71 27.56
C SER A 705 8.01 -20.16 27.67
N THR A 706 6.88 -19.58 28.11
CA THR A 706 6.65 -18.19 28.65
C THR A 706 7.55 -17.00 28.27
N VAL A 707 6.90 -15.92 27.82
CA VAL A 707 7.42 -14.54 27.77
C VAL A 707 7.71 -13.98 29.18
N PRO A 708 8.82 -13.24 29.37
CA PRO A 708 9.01 -12.33 30.51
C PRO A 708 9.03 -10.84 30.11
N LEU A 709 8.39 -9.98 30.91
CA LEU A 709 8.69 -8.54 30.94
C LEU A 709 9.83 -8.27 31.93
N ALA A 710 10.75 -7.36 31.58
CA ALA A 710 11.50 -6.56 32.56
C ALA A 710 12.02 -5.26 31.92
N SER A 711 12.03 -4.18 32.69
CA SER A 711 12.78 -2.93 32.42
C SER A 711 13.87 -2.80 33.49
N PRO A 712 14.90 -1.95 33.30
CA PRO A 712 14.90 -0.75 34.15
C PRO A 712 15.49 0.54 33.53
N HIS A 713 15.03 1.67 34.08
CA HIS A 713 15.64 3.01 34.21
C HIS A 713 16.60 3.57 33.13
N SER A 714 16.26 4.77 32.67
CA SER A 714 17.01 5.96 33.10
C SER A 714 16.14 7.23 33.08
N ASP A 715 16.04 7.93 34.21
CA ASP A 715 15.23 9.14 34.36
C ASP A 715 15.99 10.43 33.98
N SER A 716 15.34 11.35 33.26
CA SER A 716 15.77 12.75 33.25
C SER A 716 14.63 13.76 33.08
N ARG A 717 14.09 14.18 34.24
CA ARG A 717 13.58 15.53 34.55
C ARG A 717 12.60 16.20 33.56
N PHE A 718 11.36 16.39 33.99
CA PHE A 718 10.87 17.77 34.24
C PHE A 718 9.69 17.76 35.24
N THR A 719 9.81 18.57 36.29
CA THR A 719 8.81 18.67 37.37
C THR A 719 7.83 19.81 37.12
N ARG A 720 6.53 19.57 37.31
CA ARG A 720 5.58 20.61 37.75
C ARG A 720 4.73 20.09 38.91
N GLN A 721 4.91 20.71 40.07
CA GLN A 721 4.01 20.56 41.20
C GLN A 721 2.76 21.42 41.01
N ILE A 722 1.63 20.96 41.54
CA ILE A 722 0.53 21.84 41.98
C ILE A 722 0.16 21.37 43.39
N PRO A 723 0.46 22.15 44.45
CA PRO A 723 -0.08 21.91 45.78
C PRO A 723 -1.56 22.32 45.84
N ARG A 724 -2.37 21.52 46.54
CA ARG A 724 -3.55 22.03 47.24
C ARG A 724 -3.20 22.11 48.72
N TYR A 725 -2.81 23.29 49.19
CA TYR A 725 -3.35 24.02 50.35
C TYR A 725 -2.55 25.31 50.56
#